data_AF-A0AAP9DUR5-F1
#
_entry.id   AF-A0AAP9DUR5-F1
#
_cell.length_a   1.000
_cell.length_b   1.000
_cell.length_c   1.000
_cell.angle_alpha   90.00
_cell.angle_beta   90.00
_cell.angle_gamma   90.00
#
_symmetry.space_group_name_H-M   'P 1'
#
loop_
_entity.id
_entity.type
_entity.pdbx_description
1 polymer ?
#
loop_
_entity_poly.entity_id
_entity_poly.type
_entity_poly.pdbx_seq_one_letter_code
_entity_poly.pdbx_strand_id
1 'polypeptide(L)'
;MKSLFEKEERYWSGKFDADDSLSFLPYSQSSKLSADGEAAAEPGLLHRTLPSELSERIIRLANGSDLALYMIVLAGVKSLLFKYTGQDQVLVGMPSYSADPDGTPPPHDILVIKTSVSRQTTLKTLLGGIKASIGEALEHQHLPFRKMVEPLHLGYTGDGLPVVNTVASFAPIHPVPLGNRVAADTVFQFDRQNHSIKLEISFDGQRYERAFVEQAADHLVRLLSVLLFQPDLELGQADVLSPDEREMLLKRFNDTETGFEQGKTIHGLFEEQAELYPDNVAAVMNERQLTYRELNERSNRLARKLRETGVEADQLVAILAERSLDMVVGILAILKAGGAYVPVDPDYPEERIRFMIEDSGAPLLLIQKHLHEKTDFAGTRLELDDFVWGDRGADSDDALDAANLEPISGPGNLAYVIYTSGTTGRPKGTLIEHKNVVRLLFNDKNLFDFGPSDTWTLFHSFCFDFSVWEMYGALLYGGKLVIVPPLTAKNPADFLALLGREQVTILNQTPTYFYQLLRKVLADHPYDLRIRNVIFGGEALSPLLLKGFKTKYPETKLINMYGITETTVHVTYKEITRVEMEAAKSNIGKPIPTLRVYVLDENRRPVPIGVAGEMYVAGEGLARGYLNRPDLTAEKFVDSPFAEGEKLYRSGDLAAWLPDGNIEYLGRIDHQVKIRGYRIELDEIETQLLKIAAVQEAKVLDRDDANGQKQLVAYYVAETRLAAHELKEELAKQLPGYMIPSHLVHLSQMPLTPNGKIDRKALPAPEEAAAGGAEYVAPRTLLEMKIARVWQDTLGVPQVGVKDNFFELGGNSLSLMRLVQAVYDETGIEIPLNRQFHHVTVEAMAFGEGDLGLDKGGDSFIKLNKAGDLNVFCFPPGSGFGIGYRELANRLDGQFLLYGIDFIDDATDYEVMLNRYVDEIVRIQPEGPYVLLGYCFGGNLTFEVAKTMEKRGYSVTDVLMVDSWIKDTLTPPETSEKELEETLADFDEEEKELMSSPLVRERVHRKVKATLTYEAQLINSGTIPARIYELIAKDSEAFRLEHQLPSWRGATTQAYADYRLEGAHEELLELARVDETAVVIRDILEQVKRQIEVEAGVLHGS
;
A
#
# COMPACT_ATOMS: atom_id res chain seq x y z
N MET A 1 -37.28 49.39 7.05
CA MET A 1 -37.18 47.97 6.64
C MET A 1 -35.81 47.63 6.06
N LYS A 2 -35.33 48.28 4.98
CA LYS A 2 -34.02 47.96 4.37
C LYS A 2 -32.81 48.09 5.34
N SER A 3 -32.75 49.17 6.13
CA SER A 3 -31.68 49.38 7.14
C SER A 3 -31.76 48.49 8.39
N LEU A 4 -32.94 47.93 8.69
CA LEU A 4 -33.10 46.96 9.77
C LEU A 4 -32.55 45.61 9.29
N PHE A 5 -32.94 45.19 8.09
CA PHE A 5 -32.46 43.94 7.48
C PHE A 5 -30.93 43.90 7.31
N GLU A 6 -30.31 45.00 6.85
CA GLU A 6 -28.85 45.12 6.74
C GLU A 6 -28.12 45.04 8.10
N LYS A 7 -28.74 45.58 9.17
CA LYS A 7 -28.18 45.53 10.53
C LYS A 7 -28.24 44.11 11.10
N GLU A 8 -29.35 43.42 10.89
CA GLU A 8 -29.55 42.03 11.28
C GLU A 8 -28.59 41.09 10.53
N GLU A 9 -28.42 41.28 9.22
CA GLU A 9 -27.55 40.43 8.38
C GLU A 9 -26.08 40.61 8.76
N ARG A 10 -25.66 41.84 9.08
CA ARG A 10 -24.32 42.11 9.63
C ARG A 10 -24.10 41.46 11.01
N TYR A 11 -25.11 41.42 11.87
CA TYR A 11 -24.97 40.77 13.18
C TYR A 11 -24.76 39.25 13.03
N TRP A 12 -25.65 38.56 12.31
CA TRP A 12 -25.58 37.10 12.18
C TRP A 12 -24.37 36.63 11.38
N SER A 13 -23.97 37.37 10.34
CA SER A 13 -22.72 37.09 9.60
C SER A 13 -21.45 37.25 10.44
N GLY A 14 -21.48 38.06 11.50
CA GLY A 14 -20.36 38.21 12.45
C GLY A 14 -20.49 37.38 13.73
N LYS A 15 -21.61 36.65 13.93
CA LYS A 15 -21.87 35.87 15.14
C LYS A 15 -21.20 34.50 15.10
N PHE A 16 -21.15 33.91 13.91
CA PHE A 16 -20.59 32.58 13.66
C PHE A 16 -19.26 32.70 12.94
N ASP A 17 -18.29 31.92 13.39
CA ASP A 17 -17.02 31.75 12.72
C ASP A 17 -17.14 30.62 11.69
N ALA A 18 -16.33 30.64 10.63
CA ALA A 18 -16.38 29.62 9.58
C ALA A 18 -16.07 28.19 10.10
N ASP A 19 -15.34 28.09 11.22
CA ASP A 19 -14.98 26.83 11.88
C ASP A 19 -16.01 26.38 12.93
N ASP A 20 -17.04 27.20 13.20
CA ASP A 20 -18.12 26.80 14.11
C ASP A 20 -18.90 25.63 13.52
N SER A 21 -19.18 24.63 14.35
CA SER A 21 -20.06 23.53 14.01
C SER A 21 -21.15 23.40 15.05
N LEU A 22 -22.34 22.96 14.61
CA LEU A 22 -23.40 22.65 15.54
C LEU A 22 -22.99 21.55 16.50
N SER A 23 -23.39 21.67 17.76
CA SER A 23 -23.07 20.68 18.78
C SER A 23 -24.06 19.53 18.74
N PHE A 24 -23.55 18.31 18.79
CA PHE A 24 -24.33 17.08 18.72
C PHE A 24 -23.78 16.03 19.69
N LEU A 25 -24.61 15.03 20.01
CA LEU A 25 -24.11 13.88 20.76
C LEU A 25 -23.29 12.97 19.82
N PRO A 26 -22.03 12.63 20.13
CA PRO A 26 -21.11 12.00 19.19
C PRO A 26 -21.44 10.55 18.78
N TYR A 27 -22.10 9.76 19.64
CA TYR A 27 -22.28 8.33 19.37
C TYR A 27 -23.27 8.08 18.25
N SER A 28 -22.81 7.56 17.12
CA SER A 28 -23.61 7.28 15.92
C SER A 28 -23.52 5.81 15.52
N GLN A 29 -24.66 5.19 15.22
CA GLN A 29 -24.73 3.96 14.41
C GLN A 29 -24.82 4.33 12.92
N SER A 30 -23.78 4.88 12.30
CA SER A 30 -23.80 5.06 10.84
C SER A 30 -23.46 3.75 10.10
N SER A 31 -24.39 2.80 10.07
CA SER A 31 -24.37 1.72 9.07
C SER A 31 -25.73 1.28 8.54
N LYS A 32 -26.84 1.84 9.04
CA LYS A 32 -28.18 1.63 8.44
C LYS A 32 -28.47 2.65 7.34
N LEU A 33 -27.64 2.67 6.29
CA LEU A 33 -28.11 3.08 4.97
C LEU A 33 -28.22 1.79 4.15
N SER A 34 -29.33 1.08 4.34
CA SER A 34 -29.70 0.01 3.42
C SER A 34 -29.97 0.63 2.05
N ALA A 35 -29.37 0.06 1.02
CA ALA A 35 -29.61 0.41 -0.38
C ALA A 35 -31.06 0.14 -0.83
N ASP A 36 -31.87 -0.48 0.03
CA ASP A 36 -33.29 -0.71 -0.17
C ASP A 36 -34.09 0.24 0.72
N GLY A 37 -34.88 1.11 0.08
CA GLY A 37 -35.71 2.14 0.71
C GLY A 37 -36.91 1.60 1.47
N GLU A 38 -36.67 0.85 2.54
CA GLU A 38 -37.72 0.41 3.48
C GLU A 38 -37.69 1.25 4.77
N ALA A 39 -38.83 1.92 5.02
CA ALA A 39 -39.32 2.60 6.22
C ALA A 39 -38.29 3.37 7.09
N ALA A 40 -38.45 4.70 7.16
CA ALA A 40 -37.85 5.53 8.20
C ALA A 40 -38.13 4.91 9.58
N ALA A 41 -37.08 4.65 10.37
CA ALA A 41 -37.26 4.12 11.71
C ALA A 41 -38.04 5.14 12.55
N GLU A 42 -38.98 4.69 13.39
CA GLU A 42 -39.73 5.61 14.23
C GLU A 42 -38.78 6.41 15.16
N PRO A 43 -39.02 7.71 15.36
CA PRO A 43 -38.22 8.53 16.27
C PRO A 43 -38.24 7.95 17.68
N GLY A 44 -37.07 7.89 18.31
CA GLY A 44 -36.95 7.43 19.69
C GLY A 44 -37.44 8.50 20.66
N LEU A 45 -38.19 8.07 21.69
CA LEU A 45 -38.68 8.96 22.76
C LEU A 45 -38.30 8.43 24.14
N LEU A 46 -37.73 9.30 24.97
CA LEU A 46 -37.33 9.02 26.33
C LEU A 46 -37.95 10.01 27.31
N HIS A 47 -38.56 9.51 28.39
CA HIS A 47 -39.03 10.35 29.49
C HIS A 47 -38.22 10.11 30.76
N ARG A 48 -37.90 11.20 31.46
CA ARG A 48 -37.23 11.24 32.76
C ARG A 48 -37.91 12.28 33.64
N THR A 49 -38.08 11.95 34.92
CA THR A 49 -38.45 12.94 35.94
C THR A 49 -37.20 13.27 36.74
N LEU A 50 -36.84 14.55 36.84
CA LEU A 50 -35.69 14.96 37.61
C LEU A 50 -35.93 14.64 39.11
N PRO A 51 -34.88 14.26 39.87
CA PRO A 51 -34.99 14.07 41.32
C PRO A 51 -35.66 15.28 41.99
N SER A 52 -36.46 15.03 43.04
CA SER A 52 -37.25 16.07 43.70
C SER A 52 -36.37 17.22 44.22
N GLU A 53 -35.25 16.88 44.87
CA GLU A 53 -34.30 17.86 45.40
C GLU A 53 -33.70 18.74 44.30
N LEU A 54 -33.39 18.16 43.15
CA LEU A 54 -32.88 18.89 41.98
C LEU A 54 -33.97 19.79 41.38
N SER A 55 -35.19 19.29 41.24
CA SER A 55 -36.34 20.06 40.74
C SER A 55 -36.62 21.28 41.62
N GLU A 56 -36.68 21.09 42.94
CA GLU A 56 -36.88 22.17 43.91
C GLU A 56 -35.75 23.20 43.87
N ARG A 57 -34.50 22.74 43.74
CA ARG A 57 -33.33 23.62 43.64
C ARG A 57 -33.40 24.50 42.39
N ILE A 58 -33.71 23.92 41.23
CA ILE A 58 -33.87 24.64 39.96
C ILE A 58 -35.00 25.68 40.08
N ILE A 59 -36.18 25.27 40.56
CA ILE A 59 -37.34 26.15 40.73
C ILE A 59 -37.01 27.31 41.68
N ARG A 60 -36.32 27.03 42.78
CA ARG A 60 -35.91 28.06 43.76
C ARG A 60 -34.91 29.05 43.17
N LEU A 61 -33.90 28.56 42.45
CA LEU A 61 -32.89 29.42 41.80
C LEU A 61 -33.48 30.28 40.69
N ALA A 62 -34.48 29.78 39.97
CA ALA A 62 -35.22 30.54 38.97
C ALA A 62 -36.08 31.67 39.58
N ASN A 63 -36.38 31.61 40.88
CA ASN A 63 -37.12 32.63 41.64
C ASN A 63 -38.43 33.09 40.95
N GLY A 64 -39.18 32.13 40.39
CA GLY A 64 -40.44 32.39 39.69
C GLY A 64 -40.32 32.86 38.24
N SER A 65 -39.11 32.97 37.67
CA SER A 65 -38.90 33.29 36.26
C SER A 65 -38.74 32.04 35.40
N ASP A 66 -39.68 31.80 34.49
CA ASP A 66 -39.61 30.67 33.55
C ASP A 66 -38.42 30.81 32.58
N LEU A 67 -38.02 32.05 32.22
CA LEU A 67 -36.82 32.31 31.42
C LEU A 67 -35.53 31.94 32.19
N ALA A 68 -35.45 32.28 33.48
CA ALA A 68 -34.30 31.89 34.31
C ALA A 68 -34.21 30.36 34.48
N LEU A 69 -35.36 29.68 34.61
CA LEU A 69 -35.43 28.23 34.64
C LEU A 69 -34.90 27.61 33.35
N TYR A 70 -35.36 28.12 32.19
CA TYR A 70 -34.85 27.70 30.90
C TYR A 70 -33.33 27.88 30.77
N MET A 71 -32.78 29.02 31.20
CA MET A 71 -31.32 29.23 31.20
C MET A 71 -30.56 28.19 32.03
N ILE A 72 -31.12 27.75 33.16
CA ILE A 72 -30.51 26.71 34.02
C ILE A 72 -30.49 25.35 33.31
N VAL A 73 -31.60 24.92 32.72
CA VAL A 73 -31.63 23.61 32.02
C VAL A 73 -30.80 23.64 30.73
N LEU A 74 -30.79 24.77 30.01
CA LEU A 74 -29.92 24.98 28.84
C LEU A 74 -28.43 24.93 29.24
N ALA A 75 -28.06 25.47 30.40
CA ALA A 75 -26.70 25.35 30.93
C ALA A 75 -26.32 23.89 31.17
N GLY A 76 -27.24 23.05 31.64
CA GLY A 76 -27.05 21.60 31.76
C GLY A 76 -26.78 20.95 30.41
N VAL A 77 -27.63 21.19 29.41
CA VAL A 77 -27.47 20.62 28.05
C VAL A 77 -26.15 21.05 27.42
N LYS A 78 -25.79 22.33 27.51
CA LYS A 78 -24.52 22.83 26.99
C LYS A 78 -23.30 22.24 27.72
N SER A 79 -23.42 22.03 29.04
CA SER A 79 -22.38 21.37 29.83
C SER A 79 -22.18 19.91 29.42
N LEU A 80 -23.27 19.18 29.15
CA LEU A 80 -23.23 17.81 28.65
C LEU A 80 -22.52 17.77 27.29
N LEU A 81 -22.94 18.62 26.35
CA LEU A 81 -22.34 18.69 25.02
C LEU A 81 -20.84 19.00 25.09
N PHE A 82 -20.44 19.99 25.89
CA PHE A 82 -19.01 20.27 26.13
C PHE A 82 -18.24 19.02 26.64
N LYS A 83 -18.82 18.25 27.55
CA LYS A 83 -18.21 17.02 28.09
C LYS A 83 -18.09 15.90 27.06
N TYR A 84 -18.99 15.86 26.09
CA TYR A 84 -19.06 14.81 25.07
C TYR A 84 -18.29 15.16 23.79
N THR A 85 -18.19 16.45 23.45
CA THR A 85 -17.58 16.90 22.18
C THR A 85 -16.25 17.59 22.37
N GLY A 86 -15.96 18.12 23.56
CA GLY A 86 -14.79 18.97 23.81
C GLY A 86 -14.85 20.32 23.10
N GLN A 87 -16.00 20.70 22.50
CA GLN A 87 -16.14 21.97 21.77
C GLN A 87 -16.19 23.17 22.72
N ASP A 88 -15.26 24.11 22.56
CA ASP A 88 -15.27 25.36 23.33
C ASP A 88 -16.40 26.31 22.91
N GLN A 89 -16.88 26.20 21.67
CA GLN A 89 -18.08 26.91 21.21
C GLN A 89 -19.23 25.92 21.11
N VAL A 90 -20.17 25.99 22.05
CA VAL A 90 -21.33 25.09 22.09
C VAL A 90 -22.55 25.77 21.46
N LEU A 91 -23.00 25.25 20.32
CA LEU A 91 -24.12 25.80 19.54
C LEU A 91 -25.34 24.89 19.68
N VAL A 92 -26.43 25.43 20.24
CA VAL A 92 -27.68 24.68 20.49
C VAL A 92 -28.86 25.47 19.93
N GLY A 93 -29.78 24.79 19.26
CA GLY A 93 -31.03 25.37 18.80
C GLY A 93 -31.97 25.68 19.96
N MET A 94 -32.59 26.85 19.92
CA MET A 94 -33.62 27.32 20.83
C MET A 94 -34.87 27.63 20.00
N PRO A 95 -36.05 27.10 20.36
CA PRO A 95 -37.29 27.50 19.71
C PRO A 95 -37.52 29.01 19.84
N SER A 96 -38.06 29.63 18.81
CA SER A 96 -38.35 31.06 18.87
C SER A 96 -39.26 31.40 20.06
N TYR A 97 -38.94 32.52 20.71
CA TYR A 97 -39.64 33.00 21.89
C TYR A 97 -40.62 34.10 21.47
N SER A 98 -41.93 33.91 21.71
CA SER A 98 -42.91 34.99 21.57
C SER A 98 -43.21 35.59 22.94
N ALA A 99 -42.94 36.88 23.11
CA ALA A 99 -43.38 37.63 24.28
C ALA A 99 -44.89 37.95 24.24
N ASP A 100 -45.54 37.77 23.09
CA ASP A 100 -46.96 38.03 22.86
C ASP A 100 -47.70 36.71 22.58
N PRO A 101 -48.55 36.22 23.50
CA PRO A 101 -49.35 35.01 23.32
C PRO A 101 -50.36 35.11 22.17
N ASP A 102 -50.79 36.32 21.82
CA ASP A 102 -51.82 36.60 20.80
C ASP A 102 -51.22 37.19 19.49
N GLY A 103 -49.90 37.31 19.44
CA GLY A 103 -49.15 37.91 18.33
C GLY A 103 -48.98 36.99 17.12
N THR A 104 -48.62 37.58 15.96
CA THR A 104 -48.19 36.78 14.80
C THR A 104 -46.93 36.02 15.19
N PRO A 105 -46.87 34.68 15.06
CA PRO A 105 -45.68 33.93 15.43
C PRO A 105 -44.47 34.49 14.67
N PRO A 106 -43.29 34.58 15.33
CA PRO A 106 -42.09 35.03 14.65
C PRO A 106 -41.86 34.19 13.39
N PRO A 107 -41.32 34.77 12.30
CA PRO A 107 -41.23 34.12 10.99
C PRO A 107 -40.29 32.89 10.97
N HIS A 108 -39.64 32.55 12.09
CA HIS A 108 -38.69 31.44 12.22
C HIS A 108 -39.06 30.58 13.40
N ASP A 109 -38.85 29.27 13.26
CA ASP A 109 -39.21 28.31 14.29
C ASP A 109 -38.07 28.10 15.31
N ILE A 110 -36.83 28.47 14.96
CA ILE A 110 -35.61 28.27 15.77
C ILE A 110 -34.59 29.42 15.64
N LEU A 111 -33.89 29.68 16.75
CA LEU A 111 -32.70 30.51 16.91
C LEU A 111 -31.50 29.65 17.33
N VAL A 112 -30.27 29.97 16.91
CA VAL A 112 -29.06 29.25 17.33
C VAL A 112 -28.34 30.02 18.44
N ILE A 113 -28.21 29.40 19.61
CA ILE A 113 -27.55 29.99 20.77
C ILE A 113 -26.11 29.47 20.83
N LYS A 114 -25.14 30.30 20.40
CA LYS A 114 -23.69 30.07 20.58
C LYS A 114 -23.28 30.47 21.99
N THR A 115 -22.49 29.65 22.67
CA THR A 115 -21.93 29.99 24.00
C THR A 115 -20.52 29.49 24.10
N SER A 116 -19.61 30.37 24.54
CA SER A 116 -18.23 30.00 24.84
C SER A 116 -18.18 29.29 26.18
N VAL A 117 -17.59 28.09 26.18
CA VAL A 117 -17.42 27.20 27.32
C VAL A 117 -15.96 26.78 27.36
N SER A 118 -15.42 26.67 28.56
CA SER A 118 -14.06 26.15 28.78
C SER A 118 -14.03 25.34 30.06
N ARG A 119 -12.91 24.69 30.33
CA ARG A 119 -12.73 23.93 31.58
C ARG A 119 -12.84 24.82 32.82
N GLN A 120 -12.43 26.08 32.76
CA GLN A 120 -12.50 27.03 33.88
C GLN A 120 -13.88 27.70 34.01
N THR A 121 -14.82 27.37 33.11
CA THR A 121 -16.17 27.94 33.16
C THR A 121 -16.91 27.41 34.38
N THR A 122 -17.37 28.30 35.25
CA THR A 122 -18.28 27.98 36.36
C THR A 122 -19.74 28.12 35.92
N LEU A 123 -20.69 27.62 36.72
CA LEU A 123 -22.12 27.76 36.42
C LEU A 123 -22.52 29.24 36.25
N LYS A 124 -21.97 30.13 37.07
CA LYS A 124 -22.24 31.57 37.02
C LYS A 124 -21.81 32.19 35.69
N THR A 125 -20.60 31.86 35.23
CA THR A 125 -20.07 32.37 33.95
C THR A 125 -20.87 31.82 32.77
N LEU A 126 -21.23 30.53 32.81
CA LEU A 126 -22.05 29.89 31.78
C LEU A 126 -23.43 30.54 31.66
N LEU A 127 -24.13 30.73 32.78
CA LEU A 127 -25.43 31.41 32.80
C LEU A 127 -25.33 32.86 32.31
N GLY A 128 -24.25 33.56 32.62
CA GLY A 128 -23.98 34.90 32.10
C GLY A 128 -23.85 34.91 30.57
N GLY A 129 -23.08 33.98 30.02
CA GLY A 129 -22.90 33.83 28.56
C GLY A 129 -24.19 33.43 27.83
N ILE A 130 -24.97 32.51 28.42
CA ILE A 130 -26.28 32.12 27.90
C ILE A 130 -27.24 33.32 27.91
N LYS A 131 -27.31 34.06 29.02
CA LYS A 131 -28.18 35.22 29.14
C LYS A 131 -27.87 36.30 28.09
N ALA A 132 -26.59 36.61 27.89
CA ALA A 132 -26.16 37.55 26.86
C ALA A 132 -26.55 37.05 25.47
N SER A 133 -26.27 35.78 25.16
CA SER A 133 -26.52 35.20 23.84
C SER A 133 -28.01 35.11 23.51
N ILE A 134 -28.87 34.76 24.47
CA ILE A 134 -30.33 34.79 24.29
C ILE A 134 -30.81 36.23 24.08
N GLY A 135 -30.33 37.19 24.89
CA GLY A 135 -30.71 38.59 24.73
C GLY A 135 -30.39 39.12 23.33
N GLU A 136 -29.17 38.93 22.86
CA GLU A 136 -28.74 39.33 21.53
C GLU A 136 -29.53 38.61 20.42
N ALA A 137 -29.77 37.29 20.56
CA ALA A 137 -30.54 36.53 19.57
C ALA A 137 -32.00 37.01 19.46
N LEU A 138 -32.62 37.40 20.57
CA LEU A 138 -33.99 37.92 20.58
C LEU A 138 -34.10 39.34 20.03
N GLU A 139 -33.07 40.18 20.21
CA GLU A 139 -32.98 41.50 19.57
C GLU A 139 -32.84 41.39 18.04
N HIS A 140 -32.32 40.24 17.55
CA HIS A 140 -32.01 39.99 16.15
C HIS A 140 -32.80 38.82 15.52
N GLN A 141 -34.00 38.54 16.01
CA GLN A 141 -34.81 37.39 15.57
C GLN A 141 -35.59 37.61 14.26
N HIS A 142 -35.34 38.71 13.54
CA HIS A 142 -36.18 39.14 12.41
C HIS A 142 -35.72 38.59 11.05
N LEU A 143 -34.59 37.88 11.01
CA LEU A 143 -34.02 37.30 9.79
C LEU A 143 -34.38 35.84 9.56
N PRO A 144 -34.81 35.46 8.33
CA PRO A 144 -34.94 34.06 7.88
C PRO A 144 -33.85 33.17 8.43
N PHE A 145 -34.21 32.01 9.00
CA PHE A 145 -33.25 31.02 9.49
C PHE A 145 -32.11 30.79 8.48
N ARG A 146 -32.44 30.61 7.18
CA ARG A 146 -31.47 30.48 6.08
C ARG A 146 -30.38 31.56 6.07
N LYS A 147 -30.76 32.80 6.37
CA LYS A 147 -29.88 33.97 6.39
C LYS A 147 -29.11 34.10 7.71
N MET A 148 -29.71 33.64 8.80
CA MET A 148 -29.09 33.59 10.12
C MET A 148 -27.91 32.61 10.16
N VAL A 149 -28.06 31.45 9.53
CA VAL A 149 -27.07 30.36 9.57
C VAL A 149 -26.26 30.20 8.28
N GLU A 150 -26.32 31.19 7.38
CA GLU A 150 -25.56 31.21 6.12
C GLU A 150 -24.05 30.95 6.34
N PRO A 151 -23.37 31.53 7.36
CA PRO A 151 -21.96 31.25 7.65
C PRO A 151 -21.67 29.82 8.13
N LEU A 152 -22.66 29.14 8.73
CA LEU A 152 -22.53 27.77 9.23
C LEU A 152 -22.75 26.73 8.11
N HIS A 153 -23.08 27.17 6.89
CA HIS A 153 -23.42 26.33 5.75
C HIS A 153 -24.52 25.29 6.06
N LEU A 154 -25.45 25.62 6.96
CA LEU A 154 -26.53 24.71 7.35
C LEU A 154 -27.63 24.66 6.29
N GLY A 155 -28.07 23.43 6.02
CA GLY A 155 -29.06 23.13 5.00
C GLY A 155 -30.51 23.11 5.50
N TYR A 156 -31.39 22.70 4.59
CA TYR A 156 -32.77 22.35 4.86
C TYR A 156 -33.00 20.91 4.39
N THR A 157 -33.92 20.20 5.03
CA THR A 157 -34.39 18.91 4.51
C THR A 157 -35.15 19.09 3.19
N GLY A 158 -35.40 17.99 2.45
CA GLY A 158 -36.11 18.02 1.17
C GLY A 158 -37.54 18.58 1.26
N ASP A 159 -38.16 18.51 2.44
CA ASP A 159 -39.45 19.07 2.81
C ASP A 159 -39.35 20.49 3.42
N GLY A 160 -38.16 21.08 3.47
CA GLY A 160 -37.94 22.49 3.81
C GLY A 160 -37.80 22.81 5.29
N LEU A 161 -37.45 21.84 6.14
CA LEU A 161 -37.22 22.07 7.58
C LEU A 161 -35.79 22.55 7.86
N PRO A 162 -35.59 23.54 8.75
CA PRO A 162 -34.29 23.89 9.30
C PRO A 162 -33.57 22.66 9.88
N VAL A 163 -32.31 22.44 9.50
CA VAL A 163 -31.48 21.38 10.08
C VAL A 163 -30.64 21.95 11.22
N VAL A 164 -30.85 21.42 12.43
CA VAL A 164 -29.98 21.66 13.59
C VAL A 164 -29.76 20.38 14.38
N ASN A 165 -28.56 20.07 14.83
CA ASN A 165 -28.32 18.77 15.47
C ASN A 165 -28.98 18.62 16.84
N THR A 166 -28.81 19.60 17.74
CA THR A 166 -29.35 19.57 19.10
C THR A 166 -30.24 20.78 19.37
N VAL A 167 -31.44 20.53 19.90
CA VAL A 167 -32.38 21.56 20.37
C VAL A 167 -32.66 21.39 21.86
N ALA A 168 -32.75 22.50 22.59
CA ALA A 168 -33.23 22.50 23.97
C ALA A 168 -34.44 23.43 24.10
N SER A 169 -35.51 22.95 24.75
CA SER A 169 -36.75 23.69 24.92
C SER A 169 -37.31 23.55 26.34
N PHE A 170 -38.20 24.48 26.71
CA PHE A 170 -38.90 24.52 27.99
C PHE A 170 -40.35 24.92 27.74
N ALA A 171 -41.28 23.99 27.95
CA ALA A 171 -42.67 24.10 27.51
C ALA A 171 -43.39 25.39 27.96
N PRO A 172 -43.21 25.92 29.19
CA PRO A 172 -43.87 27.16 29.61
C PRO A 172 -43.51 28.41 28.79
N ILE A 173 -42.33 28.46 28.17
CA ILE A 173 -41.92 29.58 27.30
C ILE A 173 -41.91 29.21 25.81
N HIS A 174 -41.93 27.91 25.51
CA HIS A 174 -41.96 27.34 24.17
C HIS A 174 -43.16 26.38 24.06
N PRO A 175 -44.41 26.90 24.07
CA PRO A 175 -45.61 26.07 24.19
C PRO A 175 -45.94 25.28 22.93
N VAL A 176 -45.31 25.59 21.80
CA VAL A 176 -45.56 24.91 20.53
C VAL A 176 -44.63 23.70 20.41
N PRO A 177 -45.16 22.49 20.23
CA PRO A 177 -44.35 21.31 19.95
C PRO A 177 -43.51 21.53 18.69
N LEU A 178 -42.22 21.19 18.76
CA LEU A 178 -41.26 21.33 17.66
C LEU A 178 -41.44 20.29 16.53
N GLY A 179 -42.37 19.34 16.71
CA GLY A 179 -42.62 18.26 15.75
C GLY A 179 -42.82 18.78 14.33
N ASN A 180 -42.14 18.15 13.37
CA ASN A 180 -42.09 18.48 11.93
C ASN A 180 -41.79 19.96 11.61
N ARG A 181 -41.23 20.75 12.54
CA ARG A 181 -40.84 22.17 12.31
C ARG A 181 -39.34 22.39 12.27
N VAL A 182 -38.58 21.41 12.75
CA VAL A 182 -37.13 21.33 12.70
C VAL A 182 -36.71 19.89 12.46
N ALA A 183 -35.70 19.68 11.63
CA ALA A 183 -34.98 18.42 11.56
C ALA A 183 -33.84 18.46 12.57
N ALA A 184 -33.98 17.71 13.66
CA ALA A 184 -32.95 17.60 14.69
C ALA A 184 -32.66 16.18 15.09
N ASP A 185 -31.37 15.90 15.33
CA ASP A 185 -30.93 14.58 15.78
C ASP A 185 -31.37 14.33 17.23
N THR A 186 -31.43 15.38 18.05
CA THR A 186 -31.83 15.30 19.46
C THR A 186 -32.54 16.57 19.94
N VAL A 187 -33.68 16.40 20.61
CA VAL A 187 -34.45 17.49 21.21
C VAL A 187 -34.63 17.21 22.70
N PHE A 188 -34.05 18.06 23.55
CA PHE A 188 -34.24 18.06 25.00
C PHE A 188 -35.38 19.00 25.39
N GLN A 189 -36.54 18.45 25.72
CA GLN A 189 -37.71 19.22 26.13
C GLN A 189 -37.93 19.11 27.64
N PHE A 190 -37.91 20.25 28.31
CA PHE A 190 -38.19 20.35 29.74
C PHE A 190 -39.61 20.85 29.99
N ASP A 191 -40.25 20.37 31.05
CA ASP A 191 -41.56 20.84 31.49
C ASP A 191 -41.61 20.96 33.02
N ARG A 192 -42.30 21.97 33.54
CA ARG A 192 -42.50 22.18 34.97
C ARG A 192 -43.91 21.79 35.35
N GLN A 193 -44.05 20.69 36.08
CA GLN A 193 -45.32 20.21 36.62
C GLN A 193 -45.31 20.35 38.14
N ASN A 194 -45.93 21.43 38.65
CA ASN A 194 -45.92 21.80 40.07
C ASN A 194 -44.49 21.95 40.62
N HIS A 195 -44.07 21.06 41.52
CA HIS A 195 -42.75 21.02 42.16
C HIS A 195 -41.76 20.06 41.47
N SER A 196 -42.13 19.51 40.31
CA SER A 196 -41.33 18.54 39.57
C SER A 196 -40.95 19.09 38.19
N ILE A 197 -39.72 18.82 37.76
CA ILE A 197 -39.27 19.08 36.40
C ILE A 197 -39.19 17.75 35.66
N LYS A 198 -39.86 17.68 34.50
CA LYS A 198 -39.80 16.56 33.58
C LYS A 198 -38.88 16.89 32.41
N LEU A 199 -38.18 15.86 31.94
CA LEU A 199 -37.33 15.88 30.77
C LEU A 199 -37.86 14.83 29.79
N GLU A 200 -38.11 15.26 28.57
CA GLU A 200 -38.39 14.43 27.42
C GLU A 200 -37.25 14.60 26.41
N ILE A 201 -36.74 13.49 25.88
CA ILE A 201 -35.71 13.49 24.84
C ILE A 201 -36.25 12.75 23.64
N SER A 202 -36.44 13.48 22.55
CA SER A 202 -36.74 12.92 21.23
C SER A 202 -35.44 12.83 20.44
N PHE A 203 -35.20 11.70 19.76
CA PHE A 203 -33.95 11.47 19.03
C PHE A 203 -34.15 10.64 17.77
N ASP A 204 -33.24 10.80 16.83
CA ASP A 204 -33.20 9.97 15.62
C ASP A 204 -32.76 8.53 15.97
N GLY A 205 -33.69 7.58 15.86
CA GLY A 205 -33.45 6.16 16.14
C GLY A 205 -32.60 5.44 15.08
N GLN A 206 -32.34 6.07 13.93
CA GLN A 206 -31.35 5.59 12.96
C GLN A 206 -29.93 5.97 13.38
N ARG A 207 -29.78 7.11 14.07
CA ARG A 207 -28.48 7.64 14.49
C ARG A 207 -28.07 7.16 15.89
N TYR A 208 -29.00 7.16 16.85
CA TYR A 208 -28.68 6.85 18.25
C TYR A 208 -29.36 5.58 18.74
N GLU A 209 -28.60 4.78 19.48
CA GLU A 209 -29.20 3.76 20.33
C GLU A 209 -29.87 4.39 21.55
N ARG A 210 -31.03 3.86 21.91
CA ARG A 210 -31.76 4.28 23.11
C ARG A 210 -30.89 4.25 24.37
N ALA A 211 -30.07 3.21 24.55
CA ALA A 211 -29.21 3.06 25.72
C ALA A 211 -28.21 4.21 25.87
N PHE A 212 -27.62 4.67 24.76
CA PHE A 212 -26.71 5.81 24.77
C PHE A 212 -27.43 7.12 25.14
N VAL A 213 -28.64 7.34 24.62
CA VAL A 213 -29.44 8.53 24.99
C VAL A 213 -29.88 8.48 26.45
N GLU A 214 -30.21 7.28 26.97
CA GLU A 214 -30.50 7.07 28.39
C GLU A 214 -29.31 7.44 29.28
N GLN A 215 -28.10 6.99 28.92
CA GLN A 215 -26.86 7.37 29.59
C GLN A 215 -26.63 8.89 29.54
N ALA A 216 -26.80 9.52 28.36
CA ALA A 216 -26.66 10.97 28.21
C ALA A 216 -27.66 11.75 29.08
N ALA A 217 -28.89 11.24 29.23
CA ALA A 217 -29.90 11.82 30.11
C ALA A 217 -29.48 11.74 31.59
N ASP A 218 -28.94 10.59 32.02
CA ASP A 218 -28.49 10.39 33.39
C ASP A 218 -27.27 11.28 33.71
N HIS A 219 -26.36 11.44 32.74
CA HIS A 219 -25.23 12.38 32.80
C HIS A 219 -25.66 13.84 32.88
N LEU A 220 -26.68 14.24 32.12
CA LEU A 220 -27.27 15.56 32.19
C LEU A 220 -27.83 15.86 33.59
N VAL A 221 -28.61 14.93 34.15
CA VAL A 221 -29.18 15.06 35.49
C VAL A 221 -28.08 15.18 36.55
N ARG A 222 -27.03 14.37 36.41
CA ARG A 222 -25.87 14.41 37.31
C ARG A 222 -25.10 15.72 37.22
N LEU A 223 -24.80 16.20 36.00
CA LEU A 223 -24.11 17.48 35.78
C LEU A 223 -24.92 18.65 36.35
N LEU A 224 -26.23 18.69 36.10
CA LEU A 224 -27.12 19.69 36.70
C LEU A 224 -27.05 19.66 38.22
N SER A 225 -27.08 18.47 38.82
CA SER A 225 -26.94 18.32 40.27
C SER A 225 -25.59 18.89 40.75
N VAL A 226 -24.47 18.42 40.21
CA VAL A 226 -23.12 18.87 40.61
C VAL A 226 -22.98 20.38 40.51
N LEU A 227 -23.35 20.97 39.37
CA LEU A 227 -23.19 22.41 39.12
C LEU A 227 -24.10 23.26 40.02
N LEU A 228 -25.32 22.82 40.35
CA LEU A 228 -26.26 23.63 41.15
C LEU A 228 -26.02 23.53 42.66
N PHE A 229 -25.42 22.43 43.12
CA PHE A 229 -25.01 22.26 44.52
C PHE A 229 -23.59 22.76 44.79
N GLN A 230 -22.74 22.87 43.76
CA GLN A 230 -21.38 23.43 43.83
C GLN A 230 -21.16 24.49 42.72
N PRO A 231 -21.77 25.68 42.81
CA PRO A 231 -21.81 26.66 41.71
C PRO A 231 -20.45 27.25 41.34
N ASP A 232 -19.48 27.21 42.26
CA ASP A 232 -18.11 27.69 42.05
C ASP A 232 -17.19 26.60 41.47
N LEU A 233 -17.67 25.36 41.33
CA LEU A 233 -16.91 24.28 40.71
C LEU A 233 -16.70 24.59 39.22
N GLU A 234 -15.47 24.48 38.78
CA GLU A 234 -15.11 24.57 37.37
C GLU A 234 -15.70 23.39 36.60
N LEU A 235 -16.29 23.65 35.43
CA LEU A 235 -16.90 22.62 34.60
C LEU A 235 -15.89 21.53 34.22
N GLY A 236 -14.62 21.90 34.06
CA GLY A 236 -13.50 20.99 33.94
C GLY A 236 -13.56 19.91 35.01
N GLN A 237 -13.62 20.28 36.29
CA GLN A 237 -13.58 19.41 37.47
C GLN A 237 -14.88 18.63 37.74
N ALA A 238 -16.03 19.07 37.20
CA ALA A 238 -17.29 18.38 37.36
C ALA A 238 -17.26 16.97 36.72
N ASP A 239 -17.38 15.92 37.55
CA ASP A 239 -17.39 14.54 37.06
C ASP A 239 -18.76 14.19 36.47
N VAL A 240 -18.75 13.83 35.19
CA VAL A 240 -19.94 13.39 34.45
C VAL A 240 -20.25 11.92 34.71
N LEU A 241 -19.23 11.12 35.04
CA LEU A 241 -19.37 9.68 35.21
C LEU A 241 -19.96 9.36 36.57
N SER A 242 -20.81 8.33 36.61
CA SER A 242 -21.23 7.74 37.87
C SER A 242 -20.08 6.92 38.49
N PRO A 243 -20.08 6.67 39.82
CA PRO A 243 -19.09 5.78 40.43
C PRO A 243 -19.05 4.38 39.79
N ASP A 244 -20.20 3.82 39.43
CA ASP A 244 -20.32 2.50 38.79
C ASP A 244 -19.73 2.49 37.36
N GLU A 245 -20.03 3.52 36.57
CA GLU A 245 -19.47 3.67 35.22
C GLU A 245 -17.96 3.88 35.27
N ARG A 246 -17.47 4.68 36.22
CA ARG A 246 -16.03 4.85 36.43
C ARG A 246 -15.36 3.53 36.79
N GLU A 247 -15.97 2.72 37.66
CA GLU A 247 -15.48 1.37 37.96
C GLU A 247 -15.56 0.44 36.73
N MET A 248 -16.58 0.60 35.89
CA MET A 248 -16.70 -0.14 34.63
C MET A 248 -15.51 0.12 33.70
N LEU A 249 -15.24 1.39 33.43
CA LEU A 249 -14.20 1.84 32.50
C LEU A 249 -12.79 1.53 33.03
N LEU A 250 -12.56 1.71 34.33
CA LEU A 250 -11.22 1.55 34.90
C LEU A 250 -10.90 0.11 35.29
N LYS A 251 -11.90 -0.70 35.67
CA LYS A 251 -11.69 -2.06 36.18
C LYS A 251 -12.36 -3.13 35.33
N ARG A 252 -13.68 -3.09 35.15
CA ARG A 252 -14.42 -4.22 34.52
C ARG A 252 -14.06 -4.44 33.05
N PHE A 253 -13.91 -3.37 32.26
CA PHE A 253 -13.44 -3.47 30.88
C PHE A 253 -11.94 -3.81 30.76
N ASN A 254 -11.23 -3.72 31.89
CA ASN A 254 -9.80 -3.94 32.03
C ASN A 254 -9.47 -5.15 32.92
N ASP A 255 -10.43 -6.08 33.08
CA ASP A 255 -10.25 -7.34 33.84
C ASP A 255 -9.47 -8.37 33.01
N THR A 256 -8.23 -8.02 32.71
CA THR A 256 -7.32 -8.74 31.82
C THR A 256 -6.08 -9.24 32.55
N GLU A 257 -6.00 -9.04 33.86
CA GLU A 257 -4.91 -9.54 34.69
C GLU A 257 -4.87 -11.07 34.63
N THR A 258 -3.67 -11.59 34.42
CA THR A 258 -3.38 -13.02 34.30
C THR A 258 -1.90 -13.27 34.52
N GLY A 259 -1.54 -14.49 34.93
CA GLY A 259 -0.16 -14.94 34.94
C GLY A 259 0.37 -15.15 33.52
N PHE A 260 1.69 -15.04 33.40
CA PHE A 260 2.47 -15.35 32.21
C PHE A 260 3.87 -15.81 32.63
N GLU A 261 4.62 -16.41 31.70
CA GLU A 261 5.93 -17.00 31.96
C GLU A 261 7.04 -15.94 32.17
N GLN A 262 7.04 -15.30 33.36
CA GLN A 262 7.91 -14.17 33.69
C GLN A 262 9.41 -14.50 33.72
N GLY A 263 9.77 -15.78 33.89
CA GLY A 263 11.16 -16.24 34.01
C GLY A 263 11.82 -16.64 32.69
N LYS A 264 11.07 -16.66 31.58
CA LYS A 264 11.52 -17.22 30.31
C LYS A 264 12.04 -16.14 29.35
N THR A 265 12.94 -16.55 28.46
CA THR A 265 13.42 -15.76 27.33
C THR A 265 12.93 -16.36 26.02
N ILE A 266 12.95 -15.57 24.95
CA ILE A 266 12.55 -16.02 23.60
C ILE A 266 13.42 -17.20 23.15
N HIS A 267 14.75 -17.09 23.31
CA HIS A 267 15.67 -18.13 22.89
C HIS A 267 15.54 -19.40 23.74
N GLY A 268 15.26 -19.28 25.05
CA GLY A 268 15.02 -20.45 25.91
C GLY A 268 13.75 -21.20 25.53
N LEU A 269 12.66 -20.49 25.23
CA LEU A 269 11.43 -21.11 24.73
C LEU A 269 11.63 -21.79 23.36
N PHE A 270 12.44 -21.19 22.48
CA PHE A 270 12.82 -21.82 21.21
C PHE A 270 13.64 -23.10 21.43
N GLU A 271 14.61 -23.10 22.36
CA GLU A 271 15.41 -24.28 22.70
C GLU A 271 14.54 -25.43 23.21
N GLU A 272 13.52 -25.13 24.03
CA GLU A 272 12.53 -26.13 24.47
C GLU A 272 11.78 -26.76 23.29
N GLN A 273 11.38 -25.96 22.29
CA GLN A 273 10.75 -26.51 21.07
C GLN A 273 11.75 -27.34 20.25
N ALA A 274 13.02 -26.94 20.19
CA ALA A 274 14.04 -27.68 19.47
C ALA A 274 14.38 -29.03 20.12
N GLU A 275 14.22 -29.15 21.43
CA GLU A 275 14.30 -30.43 22.14
C GLU A 275 13.04 -31.30 21.94
N LEU A 276 11.85 -30.70 21.91
CA LEU A 276 10.58 -31.41 21.75
C LEU A 276 10.32 -31.91 20.32
N TYR A 277 10.66 -31.09 19.32
CA TYR A 277 10.35 -31.33 17.91
C TYR A 277 11.57 -31.20 17.00
N PRO A 278 12.69 -31.86 17.29
CA PRO A 278 13.97 -31.59 16.63
C PRO A 278 13.93 -31.81 15.11
N ASP A 279 13.15 -32.79 14.65
CA ASP A 279 13.10 -33.19 13.25
C ASP A 279 11.93 -32.55 12.48
N ASN A 280 11.09 -31.73 13.16
CA ASN A 280 10.07 -30.93 12.49
C ASN A 280 10.73 -29.79 11.71
N VAL A 281 10.16 -29.43 10.57
CA VAL A 281 10.60 -28.25 9.80
C VAL A 281 10.24 -26.98 10.57
N ALA A 282 11.26 -26.21 10.98
CA ALA A 282 11.10 -24.95 11.69
C ALA A 282 10.91 -23.78 10.73
N ALA A 283 11.72 -23.71 9.67
CA ALA A 283 11.67 -22.62 8.71
C ALA A 283 11.92 -23.11 7.27
N VAL A 284 11.21 -22.53 6.30
CA VAL A 284 11.32 -22.87 4.88
C VAL A 284 11.27 -21.60 4.01
N MET A 285 12.08 -21.58 2.96
CA MET A 285 12.06 -20.57 1.91
C MET A 285 12.41 -21.22 0.57
N ASN A 286 11.51 -21.12 -0.41
CA ASN A 286 11.63 -21.82 -1.69
C ASN A 286 11.88 -23.33 -1.48
N GLU A 287 12.93 -23.90 -2.06
CA GLU A 287 13.28 -25.32 -1.92
C GLU A 287 14.16 -25.63 -0.69
N ARG A 288 14.60 -24.61 0.05
CA ARG A 288 15.44 -24.79 1.24
C ARG A 288 14.61 -24.78 2.51
N GLN A 289 14.95 -25.68 3.42
CA GLN A 289 14.33 -25.78 4.73
C GLN A 289 15.35 -26.07 5.82
N LEU A 290 15.02 -25.69 7.06
CA LEU A 290 15.76 -26.03 8.26
C LEU A 290 14.81 -26.67 9.26
N THR A 291 15.19 -27.83 9.80
CA THR A 291 14.54 -28.42 10.97
C THR A 291 14.84 -27.61 12.24
N TYR A 292 14.08 -27.83 13.30
CA TYR A 292 14.35 -27.18 14.59
C TYR A 292 15.76 -27.46 15.11
N ARG A 293 16.23 -28.72 15.01
CA ARG A 293 17.60 -29.10 15.37
C ARG A 293 18.62 -28.30 14.57
N GLU A 294 18.45 -28.29 13.26
CA GLU A 294 19.35 -27.60 12.32
C GLU A 294 19.40 -26.09 12.52
N LEU A 295 18.26 -25.46 12.78
CA LEU A 295 18.16 -24.03 13.08
C LEU A 295 18.81 -23.70 14.43
N ASN A 296 18.59 -24.55 15.44
CA ASN A 296 19.17 -24.40 16.77
C ASN A 296 20.70 -24.55 16.74
N GLU A 297 21.21 -25.60 16.12
CA GLU A 297 22.64 -25.86 16.02
C GLU A 297 23.39 -24.77 15.23
N ARG A 298 22.82 -24.27 14.12
CA ARG A 298 23.43 -23.17 13.35
C ARG A 298 23.44 -21.86 14.14
N SER A 299 22.33 -21.53 14.80
CA SER A 299 22.25 -20.32 15.64
C SER A 299 23.15 -20.40 16.88
N ASN A 300 23.34 -21.58 17.48
CA ASN A 300 24.29 -21.79 18.59
C ASN A 300 25.73 -21.50 18.17
N ARG A 301 26.17 -22.02 17.01
CA ARG A 301 27.53 -21.76 16.50
C ARG A 301 27.78 -20.27 16.28
N LEU A 302 26.85 -19.58 15.63
CA LEU A 302 26.95 -18.14 15.41
C LEU A 302 26.88 -17.36 16.74
N ALA A 303 26.06 -17.79 17.70
CA ALA A 303 25.98 -17.18 19.02
C ALA A 303 27.31 -17.28 19.79
N ARG A 304 28.03 -18.41 19.69
CA ARG A 304 29.38 -18.54 20.25
C ARG A 304 30.34 -17.55 19.63
N LYS A 305 30.27 -17.39 18.30
CA LYS A 305 31.12 -16.43 17.62
C LYS A 305 30.82 -14.99 18.02
N LEU A 306 29.55 -14.66 18.20
CA LEU A 306 29.11 -13.36 18.70
C LEU A 306 29.67 -13.11 20.11
N ARG A 307 29.62 -14.09 21.02
CA ARG A 307 30.22 -13.97 22.36
C ARG A 307 31.74 -13.81 22.30
N GLU A 308 32.45 -14.55 21.44
CA GLU A 308 33.90 -14.38 21.22
C GLU A 308 34.25 -12.96 20.73
N THR A 309 33.34 -12.35 19.97
CA THR A 309 33.49 -10.99 19.42
C THR A 309 33.04 -9.91 20.43
N GLY A 310 32.64 -10.31 21.63
CA GLY A 310 32.33 -9.42 22.75
C GLY A 310 30.86 -9.03 22.88
N VAL A 311 29.92 -9.86 22.40
CA VAL A 311 28.48 -9.68 22.70
C VAL A 311 28.16 -10.16 24.11
N GLU A 312 27.63 -9.25 24.93
CA GLU A 312 27.16 -9.47 26.30
C GLU A 312 25.64 -9.26 26.42
N ALA A 313 25.10 -9.48 27.62
CA ALA A 313 23.69 -9.23 27.89
C ALA A 313 23.30 -7.76 27.67
N ASP A 314 22.14 -7.52 27.07
CA ASP A 314 21.58 -6.17 26.77
C ASP A 314 22.33 -5.39 25.66
N GLN A 315 23.32 -5.99 25.01
CA GLN A 315 24.12 -5.34 23.95
C GLN A 315 23.43 -5.38 22.59
N LEU A 316 23.45 -4.25 21.88
CA LEU A 316 22.84 -4.14 20.55
C LEU A 316 23.76 -4.72 19.46
N VAL A 317 23.18 -5.50 18.56
CA VAL A 317 23.83 -6.03 17.35
C VAL A 317 22.98 -5.66 16.15
N ALA A 318 23.54 -4.90 15.22
CA ALA A 318 22.84 -4.56 13.98
C ALA A 318 22.82 -5.78 13.05
N ILE A 319 21.72 -5.97 12.34
CA ILE A 319 21.59 -7.01 11.31
C ILE A 319 21.04 -6.39 10.01
N LEU A 320 21.89 -6.35 8.98
CA LEU A 320 21.57 -5.90 7.63
C LEU A 320 21.46 -7.13 6.72
N ALA A 321 20.24 -7.57 6.47
CA ALA A 321 19.97 -8.79 5.73
C ALA A 321 18.64 -8.71 4.97
N GLU A 322 18.55 -9.42 3.86
CA GLU A 322 17.29 -9.73 3.21
C GLU A 322 16.53 -10.83 3.97
N ARG A 323 15.21 -10.89 3.79
CA ARG A 323 14.39 -11.97 4.36
C ARG A 323 14.85 -13.31 3.81
N SER A 324 15.40 -14.14 4.70
CA SER A 324 16.06 -15.38 4.37
C SER A 324 16.10 -16.32 5.58
N LEU A 325 16.44 -17.59 5.36
CA LEU A 325 16.74 -18.53 6.47
C LEU A 325 17.92 -18.02 7.30
N ASP A 326 18.89 -17.39 6.64
CA ASP A 326 20.11 -16.85 7.24
C ASP A 326 19.77 -15.76 8.25
N MET A 327 18.84 -14.86 7.89
CA MET A 327 18.31 -13.83 8.78
C MET A 327 17.70 -14.43 10.06
N VAL A 328 16.92 -15.51 9.95
CA VAL A 328 16.32 -16.17 11.13
C VAL A 328 17.41 -16.78 12.02
N VAL A 329 18.42 -17.43 11.43
CA VAL A 329 19.60 -17.93 12.16
C VAL A 329 20.32 -16.80 12.89
N GLY A 330 20.56 -15.67 12.21
CA GLY A 330 21.22 -14.48 12.76
C GLY A 330 20.48 -13.87 13.94
N ILE A 331 19.16 -13.71 13.82
CA ILE A 331 18.32 -13.18 14.91
C ILE A 331 18.39 -14.09 16.14
N LEU A 332 18.17 -15.40 15.97
CA LEU A 332 18.25 -16.35 17.09
C LEU A 332 19.65 -16.39 17.70
N ALA A 333 20.70 -16.30 16.88
CA ALA A 333 22.08 -16.27 17.35
C ALA A 333 22.37 -15.04 18.20
N ILE A 334 21.89 -13.85 17.82
CA ILE A 334 22.02 -12.62 18.62
C ILE A 334 21.35 -12.82 19.99
N LEU A 335 20.11 -13.33 20.01
CA LEU A 335 19.37 -13.56 21.25
C LEU A 335 20.06 -14.59 22.16
N LYS A 336 20.56 -15.70 21.59
CA LYS A 336 21.31 -16.74 22.31
C LYS A 336 22.67 -16.25 22.81
N ALA A 337 23.31 -15.34 22.08
CA ALA A 337 24.54 -14.70 22.51
C ALA A 337 24.31 -13.82 23.74
N GLY A 338 23.09 -13.30 23.94
CA GLY A 338 22.68 -12.42 25.03
C GLY A 338 22.31 -11.00 24.56
N GLY A 339 22.56 -10.70 23.29
CA GLY A 339 22.32 -9.39 22.70
C GLY A 339 20.89 -9.18 22.22
N ALA A 340 20.61 -7.95 21.79
CA ALA A 340 19.38 -7.53 21.15
C ALA A 340 19.64 -7.12 19.70
N TYR A 341 18.78 -7.57 18.78
CA TYR A 341 18.97 -7.27 17.36
C TYR A 341 18.39 -5.91 16.98
N VAL A 342 19.08 -5.20 16.10
CA VAL A 342 18.61 -3.97 15.43
C VAL A 342 18.44 -4.29 13.95
N PRO A 343 17.21 -4.55 13.49
CA PRO A 343 16.97 -4.95 12.11
C PRO A 343 17.11 -3.75 11.16
N VAL A 344 17.82 -3.95 10.05
CA VAL A 344 18.02 -2.94 9.01
C VAL A 344 17.70 -3.57 7.66
N ASP A 345 16.78 -2.94 6.92
CA ASP A 345 16.32 -3.40 5.62
C ASP A 345 17.29 -2.90 4.51
N PRO A 346 17.86 -3.78 3.67
CA PRO A 346 18.77 -3.39 2.60
C PRO A 346 18.11 -2.59 1.47
N ASP A 347 16.77 -2.61 1.37
CA ASP A 347 16.01 -1.78 0.44
C ASP A 347 15.90 -0.30 0.91
N TYR A 348 16.35 0.02 2.13
CA TYR A 348 16.39 1.39 2.60
C TYR A 348 17.52 2.20 1.93
N PRO A 349 17.36 3.52 1.81
CA PRO A 349 18.43 4.38 1.31
C PRO A 349 19.65 4.30 2.23
N GLU A 350 20.86 4.40 1.65
CA GLU A 350 22.14 4.27 2.38
C GLU A 350 22.24 5.24 3.56
N GLU A 351 21.73 6.47 3.43
CA GLU A 351 21.73 7.43 4.54
C GLU A 351 20.86 6.98 5.71
N ARG A 352 19.73 6.33 5.43
CA ARG A 352 18.87 5.78 6.47
C ARG A 352 19.49 4.55 7.14
N ILE A 353 20.11 3.67 6.35
CA ILE A 353 20.89 2.52 6.86
C ILE A 353 21.97 3.02 7.80
N ARG A 354 22.78 3.98 7.35
CA ARG A 354 23.85 4.60 8.14
C ARG A 354 23.31 5.24 9.42
N PHE A 355 22.24 6.04 9.33
CA PHE A 355 21.62 6.65 10.51
C PHE A 355 21.19 5.60 11.54
N MET A 356 20.51 4.53 11.12
CA MET A 356 20.04 3.48 12.03
C MET A 356 21.21 2.77 12.71
N ILE A 357 22.27 2.46 11.97
CA ILE A 357 23.47 1.81 12.52
C ILE A 357 24.19 2.75 13.49
N GLU A 358 24.40 4.02 13.12
CA GLU A 358 25.07 5.01 13.96
C GLU A 358 24.29 5.31 15.25
N ASP A 359 22.99 5.60 15.13
CA ASP A 359 22.13 5.89 16.28
C ASP A 359 21.98 4.67 17.20
N SER A 360 22.01 3.45 16.65
CA SER A 360 21.98 2.23 17.47
C SER A 360 23.21 2.10 18.38
N GLY A 361 24.35 2.67 17.98
CA GLY A 361 25.62 2.47 18.68
C GLY A 361 26.09 1.01 18.70
N ALA A 362 25.53 0.13 17.86
CA ALA A 362 25.89 -1.28 17.82
C ALA A 362 27.36 -1.44 17.38
N PRO A 363 28.22 -2.12 18.18
CA PRO A 363 29.62 -2.30 17.84
C PRO A 363 29.86 -3.41 16.79
N LEU A 364 28.83 -4.21 16.51
CA LEU A 364 28.87 -5.36 15.60
C LEU A 364 27.72 -5.30 14.60
N LEU A 365 28.03 -5.62 13.36
CA LEU A 365 27.08 -5.76 12.25
C LEU A 365 27.11 -7.19 11.70
N LEU A 366 25.98 -7.89 11.80
CA LEU A 366 25.71 -9.08 10.97
C LEU A 366 25.25 -8.62 9.60
N ILE A 367 25.90 -9.13 8.54
CA ILE A 367 25.63 -8.70 7.17
C ILE A 367 25.72 -9.88 6.20
N GLN A 368 24.90 -9.90 5.15
CA GLN A 368 25.11 -10.83 4.03
C GLN A 368 26.21 -10.31 3.10
N LYS A 369 27.05 -11.21 2.57
CA LYS A 369 28.23 -10.86 1.75
C LYS A 369 27.94 -9.88 0.62
N HIS A 370 26.84 -10.10 -0.09
CA HIS A 370 26.45 -9.29 -1.24
C HIS A 370 25.97 -7.88 -0.87
N LEU A 371 25.75 -7.58 0.42
CA LEU A 371 25.29 -6.28 0.92
C LEU A 371 26.43 -5.37 1.41
N HIS A 372 27.69 -5.79 1.31
CA HIS A 372 28.83 -5.03 1.85
C HIS A 372 28.93 -3.59 1.33
N GLU A 373 28.53 -3.35 0.09
CA GLU A 373 28.58 -2.03 -0.55
C GLU A 373 27.50 -1.06 -0.01
N LYS A 374 26.46 -1.56 0.66
CA LYS A 374 25.35 -0.74 1.18
C LYS A 374 25.72 0.09 2.42
N THR A 375 26.89 -0.14 3.02
CA THR A 375 27.30 0.55 4.24
C THR A 375 28.82 0.65 4.39
N ASP A 376 29.28 1.80 4.86
CA ASP A 376 30.66 2.11 5.24
C ASP A 376 30.97 1.79 6.72
N PHE A 377 30.10 1.04 7.41
CA PHE A 377 30.25 0.66 8.82
C PHE A 377 31.68 0.26 9.20
N ALA A 378 32.28 1.03 10.12
CA ALA A 378 33.68 0.88 10.53
C ALA A 378 33.92 -0.13 11.68
N GLY A 379 32.85 -0.64 12.30
CA GLY A 379 32.93 -1.60 13.39
C GLY A 379 33.17 -3.04 12.92
N THR A 380 32.99 -4.01 13.82
CA THR A 380 33.23 -5.42 13.50
C THR A 380 32.09 -5.98 12.66
N ARG A 381 32.41 -6.49 11.47
CA ARG A 381 31.45 -7.16 10.59
C ARG A 381 31.59 -8.67 10.70
N LEU A 382 30.47 -9.39 10.76
CA LEU A 382 30.43 -10.83 10.58
C LEU A 382 29.48 -11.17 9.44
N GLU A 383 29.98 -11.99 8.51
CA GLU A 383 29.26 -12.41 7.32
C GLU A 383 28.29 -13.54 7.68
N LEU A 384 27.00 -13.31 7.49
CA LEU A 384 25.94 -14.23 7.91
C LEU A 384 25.98 -15.53 7.11
N ASP A 385 26.24 -15.44 5.80
CA ASP A 385 26.25 -16.58 4.88
C ASP A 385 27.31 -17.63 5.25
N ASP A 386 28.45 -17.20 5.82
CA ASP A 386 29.57 -18.06 6.23
C ASP A 386 29.17 -19.08 7.30
N PHE A 387 28.26 -18.70 8.19
CA PHE A 387 27.87 -19.53 9.33
C PHE A 387 26.63 -20.38 9.06
N VAL A 388 25.84 -20.03 8.04
CA VAL A 388 24.59 -20.73 7.73
C VAL A 388 24.82 -21.83 6.68
N TRP A 389 25.52 -21.50 5.59
CA TRP A 389 25.77 -22.40 4.46
C TRP A 389 27.24 -22.48 4.02
N GLY A 390 28.11 -21.58 4.49
CA GLY A 390 29.51 -21.48 4.04
C GLY A 390 30.51 -22.37 4.78
N ASP A 391 31.81 -22.12 4.54
CA ASP A 391 32.95 -22.90 5.03
C ASP A 391 33.15 -22.87 6.56
N ARG A 392 32.36 -22.06 7.29
CA ARG A 392 32.30 -22.04 8.76
C ARG A 392 30.96 -22.57 9.30
N GLY A 393 30.17 -23.18 8.43
CA GLY A 393 28.90 -23.82 8.72
C GLY A 393 29.07 -25.17 9.40
N ALA A 394 27.95 -25.88 9.56
CA ALA A 394 27.86 -27.12 10.31
C ALA A 394 28.78 -28.25 9.79
N ASP A 395 29.14 -28.21 8.51
CA ASP A 395 29.93 -29.24 7.82
C ASP A 395 31.44 -28.92 7.74
N SER A 396 31.91 -27.90 8.46
CA SER A 396 33.32 -27.48 8.46
C SER A 396 34.16 -28.21 9.51
N ASP A 397 35.43 -28.51 9.19
CA ASP A 397 36.39 -29.14 10.12
C ASP A 397 36.71 -28.23 11.34
N ASP A 398 36.51 -26.91 11.20
CA ASP A 398 36.68 -25.89 12.24
C ASP A 398 35.32 -25.45 12.86
N ALA A 399 34.25 -26.23 12.69
CA ALA A 399 32.92 -25.88 13.19
C ALA A 399 32.93 -25.71 14.72
N LEU A 400 32.39 -24.59 15.19
CA LEU A 400 32.17 -24.36 16.62
C LEU A 400 31.17 -25.36 17.20
N ASP A 401 31.22 -25.55 18.52
CA ASP A 401 30.28 -26.40 19.24
C ASP A 401 28.82 -25.96 19.02
N ALA A 402 27.97 -26.92 18.69
CA ALA A 402 26.58 -26.74 18.35
C ALA A 402 25.61 -26.87 19.54
N ALA A 403 26.10 -27.27 20.72
CA ALA A 403 25.27 -27.38 21.92
C ALA A 403 24.70 -26.02 22.35
N ASN A 404 23.60 -26.04 23.10
CA ASN A 404 23.02 -24.81 23.66
C ASN A 404 24.05 -24.08 24.53
N LEU A 405 23.96 -22.75 24.53
CA LEU A 405 24.82 -21.91 25.36
C LEU A 405 24.17 -21.72 26.73
N GLU A 406 24.98 -21.63 27.78
CA GLU A 406 24.47 -21.14 29.07
C GLU A 406 23.88 -19.73 28.88
N PRO A 407 22.62 -19.49 29.29
CA PRO A 407 21.99 -18.18 29.16
C PRO A 407 22.71 -17.12 30.00
N ILE A 408 23.00 -15.97 29.39
CA ILE A 408 23.56 -14.80 30.10
C ILE A 408 22.59 -13.62 30.15
N SER A 409 21.52 -13.64 29.35
CA SER A 409 20.44 -12.66 29.38
C SER A 409 19.20 -13.25 30.06
N GLY A 410 18.44 -12.39 30.73
CA GLY A 410 17.18 -12.72 31.39
C GLY A 410 15.97 -12.00 30.76
N PRO A 411 14.77 -12.22 31.32
CA PRO A 411 13.51 -11.69 30.77
C PRO A 411 13.44 -10.15 30.66
N GLY A 412 14.15 -9.44 31.54
CA GLY A 412 14.22 -7.97 31.53
C GLY A 412 15.28 -7.40 30.58
N ASN A 413 16.10 -8.22 29.92
CA ASN A 413 17.04 -7.75 28.91
C ASN A 413 16.32 -7.48 27.58
N LEU A 414 16.92 -6.60 26.78
CA LEU A 414 16.44 -6.27 25.44
C LEU A 414 16.44 -7.53 24.56
N ALA A 415 15.38 -7.66 23.77
CA ALA A 415 15.29 -8.61 22.67
C ALA A 415 15.58 -7.91 21.34
N TYR A 416 15.05 -6.70 21.13
CA TYR A 416 15.25 -5.95 19.89
C TYR A 416 15.03 -4.45 20.04
N VAL A 417 15.55 -3.72 19.03
CA VAL A 417 15.25 -2.30 18.82
C VAL A 417 14.77 -2.09 17.39
N ILE A 418 13.46 -1.88 17.23
CA ILE A 418 12.87 -1.60 15.92
C ILE A 418 12.67 -0.09 15.77
N TYR A 419 13.18 0.45 14.65
CA TYR A 419 13.01 1.86 14.30
C TYR A 419 11.65 2.14 13.65
N THR A 420 11.02 3.22 14.06
CA THR A 420 9.77 3.74 13.47
C THR A 420 9.96 5.21 13.07
N SER A 421 9.13 5.74 12.17
CA SER A 421 9.14 7.18 11.84
C SER A 421 8.85 8.03 13.09
N GLY A 422 9.61 9.12 13.26
CA GLY A 422 9.49 10.02 14.40
C GLY A 422 8.91 11.38 14.00
N THR A 423 8.14 12.00 14.91
CA THR A 423 7.49 13.31 14.73
C THR A 423 8.46 14.47 14.45
N THR A 424 9.74 14.28 14.75
CA THR A 424 10.83 15.26 14.48
C THR A 424 11.50 15.07 13.11
N GLY A 425 10.98 14.16 12.28
CA GLY A 425 11.54 13.83 10.96
C GLY A 425 12.75 12.89 10.99
N ARG A 426 13.12 12.34 12.16
CA ARG A 426 14.15 11.30 12.31
C ARG A 426 13.55 10.01 12.86
N PRO A 427 13.97 8.83 12.38
CA PRO A 427 13.54 7.56 12.94
C PRO A 427 13.86 7.44 14.44
N LYS A 428 13.00 6.75 15.19
CA LYS A 428 13.13 6.50 16.64
C LYS A 428 13.16 4.99 16.91
N GLY A 429 14.17 4.51 17.63
CA GLY A 429 14.30 3.10 18.02
C GLY A 429 13.49 2.78 19.28
N THR A 430 12.58 1.81 19.22
CA THR A 430 11.79 1.36 20.38
C THR A 430 12.46 0.17 21.06
N LEU A 431 12.71 0.30 22.37
CA LEU A 431 13.44 -0.69 23.18
C LEU A 431 12.48 -1.76 23.74
N ILE A 432 12.54 -2.99 23.20
CA ILE A 432 11.66 -4.10 23.63
C ILE A 432 12.45 -5.18 24.36
N GLU A 433 11.90 -5.66 25.47
CA GLU A 433 12.48 -6.69 26.33
C GLU A 433 11.93 -8.09 26.02
N HIS A 434 12.68 -9.13 26.37
CA HIS A 434 12.25 -10.52 26.19
C HIS A 434 10.87 -10.81 26.80
N LYS A 435 10.63 -10.35 28.04
CA LYS A 435 9.36 -10.55 28.74
C LYS A 435 8.17 -9.97 27.98
N ASN A 436 8.36 -8.89 27.22
CA ASN A 436 7.28 -8.25 26.48
C ASN A 436 6.78 -9.13 25.33
N VAL A 437 7.66 -9.90 24.69
CA VAL A 437 7.31 -10.87 23.64
C VAL A 437 6.77 -12.16 24.26
N VAL A 438 7.40 -12.64 25.34
CA VAL A 438 6.93 -13.86 26.04
C VAL A 438 5.51 -13.67 26.55
N ARG A 439 5.19 -12.55 27.20
CA ARG A 439 3.83 -12.28 27.72
C ARG A 439 2.78 -12.17 26.61
N LEU A 440 3.16 -11.67 25.43
CA LEU A 440 2.27 -11.56 24.28
C LEU A 440 1.85 -12.96 23.79
N LEU A 441 2.77 -13.92 23.82
CA LEU A 441 2.54 -15.26 23.29
C LEU A 441 2.10 -16.28 24.34
N PHE A 442 2.58 -16.20 25.59
CA PHE A 442 2.37 -17.22 26.63
C PHE A 442 1.77 -16.60 27.89
N ASN A 443 0.45 -16.74 28.07
CA ASN A 443 -0.27 -16.30 29.26
C ASN A 443 -1.44 -17.25 29.57
N ASP A 444 -1.90 -17.28 30.83
CA ASP A 444 -2.90 -18.27 31.29
C ASP A 444 -4.28 -18.12 30.63
N LYS A 445 -4.54 -16.98 29.98
CA LYS A 445 -5.79 -16.66 29.28
C LYS A 445 -5.56 -16.53 27.76
N ASN A 446 -4.65 -17.32 27.20
CA ASN A 446 -4.29 -17.21 25.78
C ASN A 446 -5.53 -17.29 24.88
N LEU A 447 -5.64 -16.35 23.94
CA LEU A 447 -6.77 -16.22 23.03
C LEU A 447 -6.68 -17.15 21.82
N PHE A 448 -5.53 -17.79 21.65
CA PHE A 448 -5.20 -18.65 20.52
C PHE A 448 -4.75 -20.04 21.00
N ASP A 449 -5.04 -21.03 20.17
CA ASP A 449 -4.68 -22.44 20.33
C ASP A 449 -3.57 -22.81 19.33
N PHE A 450 -2.47 -22.06 19.33
CA PHE A 450 -1.32 -22.36 18.46
C PHE A 450 -0.60 -23.64 18.88
N GLY A 451 0.00 -24.33 17.91
CA GLY A 451 0.75 -25.56 18.19
C GLY A 451 1.63 -26.04 17.03
N PRO A 452 2.25 -27.22 17.18
CA PRO A 452 3.27 -27.71 16.26
C PRO A 452 2.74 -28.10 14.88
N SER A 453 1.43 -28.24 14.73
CA SER A 453 0.78 -28.48 13.43
C SER A 453 0.55 -27.19 12.63
N ASP A 454 0.82 -26.01 13.21
CA ASP A 454 0.58 -24.76 12.52
C ASP A 454 1.67 -24.41 11.52
N THR A 455 1.25 -23.88 10.38
CA THR A 455 2.11 -23.28 9.38
C THR A 455 1.80 -21.80 9.25
N TRP A 456 2.82 -20.99 9.48
CA TRP A 456 2.76 -19.53 9.51
C TRP A 456 3.51 -18.94 8.33
N THR A 457 3.17 -17.71 7.94
CA THR A 457 3.95 -16.92 6.99
C THR A 457 4.71 -15.79 7.68
N LEU A 458 6.00 -15.63 7.37
CA LEU A 458 6.75 -14.39 7.61
C LEU A 458 6.60 -13.49 6.37
N PHE A 459 5.51 -12.72 6.34
CA PHE A 459 5.14 -11.90 5.18
C PHE A 459 5.66 -10.47 5.29
N HIS A 460 5.73 -9.91 6.49
CA HIS A 460 6.12 -8.53 6.70
C HIS A 460 7.64 -8.37 6.80
N SER A 461 8.15 -7.16 6.55
CA SER A 461 9.57 -6.87 6.80
C SER A 461 9.90 -7.12 8.27
N PHE A 462 11.08 -7.69 8.53
CA PHE A 462 11.57 -7.91 9.90
C PHE A 462 11.94 -6.61 10.63
N CYS A 463 11.95 -5.48 9.91
CA CYS A 463 12.00 -4.12 10.46
C CYS A 463 10.62 -3.61 10.92
N PHE A 464 9.54 -4.38 10.73
CA PHE A 464 8.21 -4.08 11.25
C PHE A 464 7.85 -5.11 12.33
N ASP A 465 7.39 -4.66 13.50
CA ASP A 465 7.17 -5.52 14.67
C ASP A 465 6.03 -6.55 14.49
N PHE A 466 5.20 -6.45 13.45
CA PHE A 466 4.28 -7.53 13.10
C PHE A 466 5.02 -8.84 12.75
N SER A 467 6.23 -8.74 12.22
CA SER A 467 7.12 -9.89 11.97
C SER A 467 7.53 -10.64 13.24
N VAL A 468 7.55 -9.96 14.40
CA VAL A 468 7.84 -10.58 15.70
C VAL A 468 6.76 -11.58 16.06
N TRP A 469 5.49 -11.22 15.81
CA TRP A 469 4.35 -12.11 15.97
C TRP A 469 4.38 -13.27 14.97
N GLU A 470 4.68 -13.01 13.70
CA GLU A 470 4.79 -14.05 12.67
C GLU A 470 5.88 -15.08 12.99
N MET A 471 7.09 -14.60 13.31
CA MET A 471 8.26 -15.43 13.54
C MET A 471 8.15 -16.22 14.84
N TYR A 472 7.87 -15.56 15.97
CA TYR A 472 7.83 -16.24 17.26
C TYR A 472 6.51 -16.97 17.51
N GLY A 473 5.42 -16.57 16.85
CA GLY A 473 4.16 -17.34 16.84
C GLY A 473 4.33 -18.73 16.21
N ALA A 474 5.22 -18.87 15.23
CA ALA A 474 5.59 -20.17 14.68
C ALA A 474 6.62 -20.89 15.57
N LEU A 475 7.77 -20.25 15.80
CA LEU A 475 8.96 -20.89 16.35
C LEU A 475 8.86 -21.26 17.83
N LEU A 476 8.02 -20.57 18.60
CA LEU A 476 7.86 -20.86 20.03
C LEU A 476 6.75 -21.89 20.32
N TYR A 477 5.99 -22.29 19.28
CA TYR A 477 4.91 -23.29 19.36
C TYR A 477 5.23 -24.60 18.65
N GLY A 478 6.46 -24.76 18.12
CA GLY A 478 6.87 -25.95 17.36
C GLY A 478 6.34 -25.99 15.92
N GLY A 479 5.77 -24.89 15.42
CA GLY A 479 5.18 -24.79 14.09
C GLY A 479 6.21 -24.55 12.98
N LYS A 480 5.74 -24.48 11.73
CA LYS A 480 6.54 -24.21 10.52
C LYS A 480 6.43 -22.74 10.12
N LEU A 481 7.56 -22.05 9.96
CA LEU A 481 7.65 -20.67 9.46
C LEU A 481 7.99 -20.65 7.96
N VAL A 482 7.06 -20.21 7.13
CA VAL A 482 7.27 -20.00 5.70
C VAL A 482 7.73 -18.57 5.45
N ILE A 483 8.98 -18.39 5.05
CA ILE A 483 9.54 -17.08 4.70
C ILE A 483 9.08 -16.74 3.29
N VAL A 484 8.23 -15.71 3.17
CA VAL A 484 7.64 -15.33 1.88
C VAL A 484 8.67 -14.52 1.07
N PRO A 485 9.05 -14.97 -0.14
CA PRO A 485 9.98 -14.22 -0.98
C PRO A 485 9.46 -12.81 -1.31
N PRO A 486 10.32 -11.78 -1.39
CA PRO A 486 9.88 -10.40 -1.63
C PRO A 486 9.03 -10.20 -2.88
N LEU A 487 9.37 -10.86 -4.00
CA LEU A 487 8.60 -10.79 -5.24
C LEU A 487 7.24 -11.50 -5.10
N THR A 488 7.22 -12.68 -4.47
CA THR A 488 5.99 -13.41 -4.17
C THR A 488 5.05 -12.60 -3.28
N ALA A 489 5.56 -11.91 -2.26
CA ALA A 489 4.76 -11.06 -1.38
C ALA A 489 4.07 -9.89 -2.13
N LYS A 490 4.63 -9.47 -3.27
CA LYS A 490 4.11 -8.39 -4.12
C LYS A 490 3.18 -8.91 -5.24
N ASN A 491 3.13 -10.22 -5.47
CA ASN A 491 2.24 -10.86 -6.46
C ASN A 491 1.15 -11.71 -5.77
N PRO A 492 -0.11 -11.24 -5.73
CA PRO A 492 -1.21 -11.98 -5.10
C PRO A 492 -1.46 -13.39 -5.66
N ALA A 493 -1.15 -13.65 -6.94
CA ALA A 493 -1.34 -14.98 -7.54
C ALA A 493 -0.27 -15.96 -7.06
N ASP A 494 1.00 -15.55 -7.07
CA ASP A 494 2.10 -16.37 -6.57
C ASP A 494 1.97 -16.59 -5.06
N PHE A 495 1.53 -15.57 -4.33
CA PHE A 495 1.28 -15.70 -2.91
C PHE A 495 0.15 -16.71 -2.63
N LEU A 496 -0.96 -16.65 -3.37
CA LEU A 496 -2.03 -17.64 -3.27
C LEU A 496 -1.53 -19.07 -3.54
N ALA A 497 -0.69 -19.25 -4.57
CA ALA A 497 -0.09 -20.54 -4.88
C ALA A 497 0.80 -21.05 -3.73
N LEU A 498 1.60 -20.17 -3.12
CA LEU A 498 2.42 -20.47 -1.96
C LEU A 498 1.57 -20.86 -0.74
N LEU A 499 0.48 -20.16 -0.46
CA LEU A 499 -0.43 -20.48 0.65
C LEU A 499 -1.01 -21.91 0.50
N GLY A 500 -1.40 -22.28 -0.72
CA GLY A 500 -1.88 -23.63 -1.03
C GLY A 500 -0.78 -24.68 -0.96
N ARG A 501 0.38 -24.44 -1.56
CA ARG A 501 1.51 -25.38 -1.56
C ARG A 501 1.99 -25.68 -0.14
N GLU A 502 2.15 -24.66 0.67
CA GLU A 502 2.69 -24.79 2.03
C GLU A 502 1.65 -25.21 3.08
N GLN A 503 0.37 -25.26 2.69
CA GLN A 503 -0.76 -25.58 3.56
C GLN A 503 -0.83 -24.67 4.79
N VAL A 504 -0.74 -23.35 4.55
CA VAL A 504 -0.73 -22.32 5.60
C VAL A 504 -2.00 -22.39 6.45
N THR A 505 -1.83 -22.40 7.78
CA THR A 505 -2.93 -22.41 8.75
C THR A 505 -3.14 -21.05 9.40
N ILE A 506 -2.06 -20.31 9.67
CA ILE A 506 -2.10 -18.98 10.27
C ILE A 506 -1.58 -17.95 9.28
N LEU A 507 -2.48 -17.06 8.84
CA LEU A 507 -2.17 -15.98 7.91
C LEU A 507 -2.22 -14.64 8.63
N ASN A 508 -1.10 -13.92 8.66
CA ASN A 508 -1.03 -12.56 9.20
C ASN A 508 -0.93 -11.58 8.04
N GLN A 509 -1.79 -10.57 8.00
CA GLN A 509 -1.86 -9.63 6.88
C GLN A 509 -2.26 -8.24 7.35
N THR A 510 -1.74 -7.21 6.70
CA THR A 510 -2.41 -5.91 6.74
C THR A 510 -3.66 -5.94 5.86
N PRO A 511 -4.73 -5.19 6.21
CA PRO A 511 -5.94 -5.11 5.41
C PRO A 511 -5.68 -4.89 3.91
N THR A 512 -4.78 -3.95 3.56
CA THR A 512 -4.45 -3.63 2.17
C THR A 512 -3.94 -4.84 1.38
N TYR A 513 -2.97 -5.58 1.91
CA TYR A 513 -2.44 -6.77 1.23
C TYR A 513 -3.48 -7.88 1.15
N PHE A 514 -4.26 -8.07 2.22
CA PHE A 514 -5.32 -9.07 2.22
C PHE A 514 -6.39 -8.78 1.18
N TYR A 515 -6.79 -7.52 0.96
CA TYR A 515 -7.79 -7.20 -0.07
C TYR A 515 -7.31 -7.49 -1.49
N GLN A 516 -6.01 -7.36 -1.75
CA GLN A 516 -5.43 -7.75 -3.03
C GLN A 516 -5.45 -9.26 -3.22
N LEU A 517 -5.04 -10.01 -2.19
CA LEU A 517 -5.13 -11.48 -2.16
C LEU A 517 -6.58 -11.96 -2.31
N LEU A 518 -7.52 -11.29 -1.65
CA LEU A 518 -8.94 -11.65 -1.61
C LEU A 518 -9.54 -11.76 -3.01
N ARG A 519 -9.18 -10.85 -3.93
CA ARG A 519 -9.65 -10.90 -5.33
C ARG A 519 -9.27 -12.22 -6.02
N LYS A 520 -8.04 -12.71 -5.79
CA LYS A 520 -7.57 -13.99 -6.34
C LYS A 520 -8.17 -15.19 -5.61
N VAL A 521 -8.33 -15.09 -4.29
CA VAL A 521 -8.98 -16.14 -3.48
C VAL A 521 -10.45 -16.33 -3.85
N LEU A 522 -11.19 -15.28 -4.20
CA LEU A 522 -12.60 -15.40 -4.57
C LEU A 522 -12.81 -15.84 -6.03
N ALA A 523 -11.81 -15.67 -6.89
CA ALA A 523 -11.82 -16.25 -8.23
C ALA A 523 -11.73 -17.79 -8.18
N ASP A 524 -11.97 -18.43 -9.32
CA ASP A 524 -11.73 -19.86 -9.46
C ASP A 524 -10.21 -20.13 -9.44
N HIS A 525 -9.78 -21.08 -8.62
CA HIS A 525 -8.37 -21.42 -8.44
C HIS A 525 -8.21 -22.88 -8.02
N PRO A 526 -7.10 -23.55 -8.40
CA PRO A 526 -6.92 -24.98 -8.14
C PRO A 526 -6.46 -25.31 -6.71
N TYR A 527 -6.11 -24.32 -5.90
CA TYR A 527 -5.47 -24.52 -4.59
C TYR A 527 -6.49 -24.81 -3.47
N ASP A 528 -6.20 -25.80 -2.63
CA ASP A 528 -6.94 -26.07 -1.38
C ASP A 528 -6.26 -25.33 -0.21
N LEU A 529 -6.96 -24.34 0.37
CA LEU A 529 -6.43 -23.49 1.45
C LEU A 529 -6.84 -24.03 2.82
N ARG A 530 -5.88 -24.14 3.75
CA ARG A 530 -6.09 -24.65 5.13
C ARG A 530 -6.09 -23.58 6.22
N ILE A 531 -6.28 -22.33 5.84
CA ILE A 531 -6.18 -21.19 6.74
C ILE A 531 -7.29 -21.28 7.80
N ARG A 532 -6.91 -21.43 9.07
CA ARG A 532 -7.83 -21.47 10.22
C ARG A 532 -7.98 -20.11 10.91
N ASN A 533 -6.92 -19.30 10.90
CA ASN A 533 -6.97 -17.93 11.41
C ASN A 533 -6.35 -16.97 10.37
N VAL A 534 -7.05 -15.87 10.09
CA VAL A 534 -6.49 -14.68 9.46
C VAL A 534 -6.43 -13.58 10.50
N ILE A 535 -5.23 -13.10 10.79
CA ILE A 535 -4.96 -12.04 11.77
C ILE A 535 -4.63 -10.76 11.03
N PHE A 536 -5.48 -9.75 11.23
CA PHE A 536 -5.32 -8.41 10.68
C PHE A 536 -4.64 -7.50 11.69
N GLY A 537 -3.74 -6.67 11.19
CA GLY A 537 -3.07 -5.64 12.00
C GLY A 537 -2.42 -4.56 11.14
N GLY A 538 -1.92 -3.52 11.79
CA GLY A 538 -1.16 -2.46 11.12
C GLY A 538 -1.99 -1.38 10.41
N GLU A 539 -3.28 -1.60 10.09
CA GLU A 539 -4.18 -0.61 9.47
C GLU A 539 -5.62 -0.73 9.96
N ALA A 540 -6.45 0.28 9.65
CA ALA A 540 -7.89 0.18 9.86
C ALA A 540 -8.49 -0.89 8.94
N LEU A 541 -9.19 -1.85 9.53
CA LEU A 541 -9.90 -2.88 8.79
C LEU A 541 -11.25 -2.34 8.30
N SER A 542 -11.63 -2.66 7.07
CA SER A 542 -12.99 -2.59 6.55
C SER A 542 -13.65 -3.97 6.61
N PRO A 543 -14.50 -4.25 7.62
CA PRO A 543 -15.12 -5.56 7.79
C PRO A 543 -16.05 -5.95 6.63
N LEU A 544 -16.67 -4.96 5.97
CA LEU A 544 -17.61 -5.20 4.88
C LEU A 544 -16.98 -5.99 3.71
N LEU A 545 -15.70 -5.73 3.43
CA LEU A 545 -14.97 -6.40 2.34
C LEU A 545 -14.70 -7.88 2.62
N LEU A 546 -14.82 -8.34 3.87
CA LEU A 546 -14.50 -9.71 4.26
C LEU A 546 -15.66 -10.70 4.03
N LYS A 547 -16.87 -10.22 3.69
CA LYS A 547 -18.06 -11.06 3.53
C LYS A 547 -17.88 -12.20 2.53
N GLY A 548 -17.23 -11.92 1.39
CA GLY A 548 -16.95 -12.93 0.37
C GLY A 548 -16.05 -14.04 0.92
N PHE A 549 -14.97 -13.68 1.60
CA PHE A 549 -14.04 -14.63 2.20
C PHE A 549 -14.73 -15.51 3.24
N LYS A 550 -15.47 -14.92 4.18
CA LYS A 550 -16.16 -15.67 5.25
C LYS A 550 -17.26 -16.58 4.73
N THR A 551 -17.84 -16.27 3.56
CA THR A 551 -18.79 -17.15 2.89
C THR A 551 -18.10 -18.37 2.27
N LYS A 552 -16.94 -18.16 1.62
CA LYS A 552 -16.15 -19.25 1.03
C LYS A 552 -15.48 -20.13 2.09
N TYR A 553 -15.01 -19.53 3.19
CA TYR A 553 -14.32 -20.19 4.30
C TYR A 553 -15.01 -19.90 5.65
N PRO A 554 -16.16 -20.55 5.93
CA PRO A 554 -16.95 -20.26 7.13
C PRO A 554 -16.25 -20.60 8.44
N GLU A 555 -15.37 -21.62 8.44
CA GLU A 555 -14.65 -22.07 9.63
C GLU A 555 -13.42 -21.21 9.97
N THR A 556 -12.90 -20.42 9.02
CA THR A 556 -11.74 -19.55 9.26
C THR A 556 -12.14 -18.39 10.16
N LYS A 557 -11.42 -18.21 11.28
CA LYS A 557 -11.57 -17.04 12.14
C LYS A 557 -10.87 -15.85 11.52
N LEU A 558 -11.58 -14.73 11.47
CA LEU A 558 -11.06 -13.45 10.99
C LEU A 558 -10.88 -12.56 12.20
N ILE A 559 -9.65 -12.13 12.49
CA ILE A 559 -9.31 -11.54 13.77
C ILE A 559 -8.67 -10.19 13.52
N ASN A 560 -9.31 -9.11 13.98
CA ASN A 560 -8.75 -7.78 13.95
C ASN A 560 -7.99 -7.52 15.25
N MET A 561 -6.69 -7.25 15.14
CA MET A 561 -5.85 -6.88 16.27
C MET A 561 -5.27 -5.49 16.03
N TYR A 562 -5.41 -4.63 17.03
CA TYR A 562 -4.76 -3.32 17.03
C TYR A 562 -3.53 -3.36 17.94
N GLY A 563 -2.49 -2.64 17.55
CA GLY A 563 -1.36 -2.36 18.41
C GLY A 563 -0.38 -1.38 17.77
N ILE A 564 0.65 -1.07 18.54
CA ILE A 564 1.71 -0.11 18.25
C ILE A 564 3.01 -0.63 18.84
N THR A 565 4.13 -0.31 18.20
CA THR A 565 5.45 -0.85 18.54
C THR A 565 5.82 -0.64 19.99
N GLU A 566 5.47 0.50 20.58
CA GLU A 566 5.75 0.84 21.98
C GLU A 566 4.99 -0.01 23.02
N THR A 567 4.05 -0.83 22.57
CA THR A 567 3.23 -1.73 23.40
C THR A 567 3.42 -3.21 23.04
N THR A 568 4.43 -3.49 22.21
CA THR A 568 4.80 -4.83 21.72
C THR A 568 3.70 -5.47 20.88
N VAL A 569 3.68 -5.10 19.59
CA VAL A 569 2.87 -5.68 18.50
C VAL A 569 1.35 -5.50 18.63
N HIS A 570 0.71 -6.10 19.63
CA HIS A 570 -0.74 -6.13 19.78
C HIS A 570 -1.21 -5.72 21.17
N VAL A 571 -2.33 -5.00 21.21
CA VAL A 571 -2.98 -4.42 22.39
C VAL A 571 -4.40 -4.93 22.55
N THR A 572 -5.14 -5.09 21.45
CA THR A 572 -6.54 -5.51 21.50
C THR A 572 -6.82 -6.67 20.55
N TYR A 573 -7.93 -7.38 20.81
CA TYR A 573 -8.38 -8.52 20.05
C TYR A 573 -9.88 -8.41 19.75
N LYS A 574 -10.25 -8.59 18.47
CA LYS A 574 -11.64 -8.76 18.02
C LYS A 574 -11.76 -9.86 16.97
N GLU A 575 -12.54 -10.90 17.25
CA GLU A 575 -13.03 -11.75 16.17
C GLU A 575 -14.11 -11.01 15.36
N ILE A 576 -13.92 -10.94 14.05
CA ILE A 576 -14.81 -10.32 13.08
C ILE A 576 -15.80 -11.36 12.59
N THR A 577 -17.03 -11.24 13.08
CA THR A 577 -18.15 -12.09 12.69
C THR A 577 -19.05 -11.36 11.68
N ARG A 578 -20.15 -12.00 11.26
CA ARG A 578 -21.16 -11.34 10.40
C ARG A 578 -21.70 -10.05 11.03
N VAL A 579 -21.78 -9.98 12.37
CA VAL A 579 -22.22 -8.79 13.10
C VAL A 579 -21.33 -7.59 12.80
N GLU A 580 -20.00 -7.75 12.88
CA GLU A 580 -19.05 -6.68 12.59
C GLU A 580 -19.02 -6.32 11.09
N MET A 581 -19.18 -7.31 10.21
CA MET A 581 -19.24 -7.09 8.76
C MET A 581 -20.47 -6.29 8.32
N GLU A 582 -21.59 -6.42 9.04
CA GLU A 582 -22.82 -5.65 8.82
C GLU A 582 -22.76 -4.27 9.48
N ALA A 583 -22.13 -4.17 10.66
CA ALA A 583 -21.90 -2.90 11.33
C ALA A 583 -20.93 -1.99 10.56
N ALA A 584 -20.01 -2.55 9.76
CA ALA A 584 -19.01 -1.81 8.97
C ALA A 584 -18.18 -0.80 9.79
N LYS A 585 -18.00 -1.07 11.10
CA LYS A 585 -17.23 -0.23 12.03
C LYS A 585 -15.80 -0.75 12.20
N SER A 586 -14.87 0.15 12.50
CA SER A 586 -13.49 -0.22 12.86
C SER A 586 -13.40 -0.68 14.33
N ASN A 587 -14.06 -1.80 14.62
CA ASN A 587 -14.06 -2.41 15.94
C ASN A 587 -12.73 -3.15 16.16
N ILE A 588 -11.94 -2.67 17.13
CA ILE A 588 -10.66 -3.26 17.51
C ILE A 588 -10.77 -4.16 18.75
N GLY A 589 -11.95 -4.27 19.35
CA GLY A 589 -12.28 -5.25 20.38
C GLY A 589 -11.81 -4.85 21.76
N LYS A 590 -11.35 -5.84 22.54
CA LYS A 590 -11.02 -5.68 23.97
C LYS A 590 -9.51 -5.78 24.18
N PRO A 591 -8.98 -5.20 25.27
CA PRO A 591 -7.57 -5.38 25.62
C PRO A 591 -7.22 -6.86 25.74
N ILE A 592 -6.05 -7.26 25.20
CA ILE A 592 -5.55 -8.63 25.36
C ILE A 592 -5.11 -8.86 26.82
N PRO A 593 -5.03 -10.13 27.28
CA PRO A 593 -4.54 -10.43 28.62
C PRO A 593 -3.20 -9.72 28.91
N THR A 594 -2.98 -9.36 30.18
CA THR A 594 -1.83 -8.55 30.68
C THR A 594 -1.83 -7.06 30.35
N LEU A 595 -2.75 -6.57 29.51
CA LEU A 595 -2.85 -5.15 29.16
C LEU A 595 -4.15 -4.51 29.58
N ARG A 596 -4.07 -3.22 29.86
CA ARG A 596 -5.22 -2.36 30.11
C ARG A 596 -5.23 -1.24 29.10
N VAL A 597 -6.41 -0.82 28.69
CA VAL A 597 -6.61 0.33 27.80
C VAL A 597 -7.47 1.35 28.53
N TYR A 598 -7.14 2.62 28.35
CA TYR A 598 -7.92 3.74 28.85
C TYR A 598 -8.20 4.70 27.70
N VAL A 599 -9.44 5.18 27.60
CA VAL A 599 -9.82 6.24 26.65
C VAL A 599 -10.03 7.51 27.48
N LEU A 600 -9.16 8.50 27.27
CA LEU A 600 -8.99 9.63 28.18
C LEU A 600 -9.16 10.98 27.47
N ASP A 601 -9.59 11.99 28.23
CA ASP A 601 -9.52 13.39 27.82
C ASP A 601 -8.07 13.93 27.92
N GLU A 602 -7.85 15.15 27.41
CA GLU A 602 -6.57 15.86 27.49
C GLU A 602 -6.01 16.07 28.91
N ASN A 603 -6.80 15.83 29.97
CA ASN A 603 -6.36 15.86 31.37
C ASN A 603 -6.18 14.45 31.96
N ARG A 604 -6.11 13.40 31.11
CA ARG A 604 -5.97 12.00 31.49
C ARG A 604 -7.11 11.48 32.37
N ARG A 605 -8.34 11.93 32.11
CA ARG A 605 -9.54 11.45 32.81
C ARG A 605 -10.39 10.59 31.89
N PRO A 606 -11.02 9.52 32.38
CA PRO A 606 -11.86 8.66 31.56
C PRO A 606 -13.02 9.45 30.95
N VAL A 607 -13.26 9.22 29.66
CA VAL A 607 -14.43 9.75 28.95
C VAL A 607 -15.61 8.78 29.03
N PRO A 608 -16.87 9.26 28.90
CA PRO A 608 -18.03 8.37 28.87
C PRO A 608 -17.99 7.32 27.76
N ILE A 609 -18.75 6.24 27.92
CA ILE A 609 -18.98 5.26 26.84
C ILE A 609 -19.56 5.99 25.62
N GLY A 610 -19.05 5.68 24.42
CA GLY A 610 -19.44 6.29 23.15
C GLY A 610 -18.86 7.68 22.89
N VAL A 611 -18.06 8.23 23.82
CA VAL A 611 -17.35 9.50 23.64
C VAL A 611 -15.92 9.23 23.17
N ALA A 612 -15.48 10.00 22.17
CA ALA A 612 -14.13 9.93 21.66
C ALA A 612 -13.12 10.50 22.66
N GLY A 613 -11.99 9.81 22.84
CA GLY A 613 -10.86 10.27 23.62
C GLY A 613 -9.55 9.64 23.12
N GLU A 614 -8.44 10.12 23.66
CA GLU A 614 -7.12 9.58 23.34
C GLU A 614 -6.94 8.22 24.04
N MET A 615 -6.44 7.23 23.30
CA MET A 615 -6.18 5.91 23.81
C MET A 615 -4.82 5.83 24.52
N TYR A 616 -4.82 5.27 25.72
CA TYR A 616 -3.64 5.00 26.54
C TYR A 616 -3.57 3.52 26.84
N VAL A 617 -2.35 2.97 26.87
CA VAL A 617 -2.12 1.54 27.12
C VAL A 617 -1.26 1.37 28.37
N ALA A 618 -1.64 0.42 29.23
CA ALA A 618 -0.90 0.06 30.44
C ALA A 618 -0.65 -1.45 30.50
N GLY A 619 0.26 -1.87 31.39
CA GLY A 619 0.56 -3.27 31.65
C GLY A 619 1.90 -3.76 31.09
N GLU A 620 2.05 -5.07 30.96
CA GLU A 620 3.35 -5.72 30.77
C GLU A 620 3.89 -5.68 29.32
N GLY A 621 3.12 -5.09 28.41
CA GLY A 621 3.52 -4.90 27.01
C GLY A 621 4.29 -3.62 26.74
N LEU A 622 4.37 -2.70 27.69
CA LEU A 622 5.04 -1.43 27.48
C LEU A 622 6.53 -1.66 27.23
N ALA A 623 7.04 -1.01 26.19
CA ALA A 623 8.45 -0.91 25.89
C ALA A 623 9.21 -0.25 27.04
N ARG A 624 10.52 -0.51 27.12
CA ARG A 624 11.42 0.17 28.07
C ARG A 624 11.49 1.68 27.80
N GLY A 625 11.30 2.08 26.54
CA GLY A 625 11.31 3.47 26.10
C GLY A 625 11.88 3.61 24.68
N TYR A 626 12.38 4.79 24.36
CA TYR A 626 13.06 5.06 23.10
C TYR A 626 14.58 5.15 23.28
N LEU A 627 15.32 4.52 22.35
CA LEU A 627 16.78 4.59 22.31
C LEU A 627 17.25 6.04 22.17
N ASN A 628 18.22 6.44 22.98
CA ASN A 628 18.82 7.78 23.00
C ASN A 628 17.86 8.97 23.12
N ARG A 629 16.60 8.74 23.56
CA ARG A 629 15.53 9.75 23.61
C ARG A 629 14.77 9.75 24.95
N PRO A 630 15.43 10.11 26.06
CA PRO A 630 14.78 10.16 27.38
C PRO A 630 13.70 11.24 27.47
N ASP A 631 13.84 12.34 26.70
CA ASP A 631 12.86 13.41 26.55
C ASP A 631 11.53 12.88 26.00
N LEU A 632 11.60 12.18 24.86
CA LEU A 632 10.42 11.60 24.21
C LEU A 632 9.86 10.44 25.03
N THR A 633 10.72 9.68 25.70
CA THR A 633 10.28 8.61 26.61
C THR A 633 9.45 9.18 27.75
N ALA A 634 9.89 10.25 28.40
CA ALA A 634 9.13 10.89 29.48
C ALA A 634 7.82 11.52 28.98
N GLU A 635 7.78 12.01 27.75
CA GLU A 635 6.58 12.57 27.13
C GLU A 635 5.52 11.49 26.83
N LYS A 636 5.93 10.32 26.30
CA LYS A 636 5.02 9.27 25.84
C LYS A 636 4.71 8.20 26.90
N PHE A 637 5.62 7.92 27.82
CA PHE A 637 5.47 6.93 28.90
C PHE A 637 5.24 7.63 30.24
N VAL A 638 4.00 8.02 30.49
CA VAL A 638 3.59 8.86 31.62
C VAL A 638 3.14 8.03 32.82
N ASP A 639 3.13 8.62 34.01
CA ASP A 639 2.58 7.96 35.20
C ASP A 639 1.05 7.82 35.11
N SER A 640 0.55 6.65 35.51
CA SER A 640 -0.88 6.37 35.60
C SER A 640 -1.50 7.15 36.77
N PRO A 641 -2.59 7.91 36.54
CA PRO A 641 -3.36 8.50 37.64
C PRO A 641 -4.28 7.47 38.32
N PHE A 642 -4.30 6.21 37.87
CA PHE A 642 -5.24 5.19 38.31
C PHE A 642 -4.62 4.16 39.26
N ALA A 643 -3.31 3.92 39.15
CA ALA A 643 -2.58 3.00 40.00
C ALA A 643 -1.15 3.51 40.25
N GLU A 644 -0.68 3.43 41.51
CA GLU A 644 0.66 3.82 41.88
C GLU A 644 1.71 2.89 41.23
N GLY A 645 2.75 3.47 40.66
CA GLY A 645 3.83 2.73 39.99
C GLY A 645 3.50 2.21 38.58
N GLU A 646 2.24 2.32 38.13
CA GLU A 646 1.84 1.94 36.78
C GLU A 646 2.22 3.04 35.77
N LYS A 647 2.70 2.63 34.60
CA LYS A 647 2.96 3.50 33.45
C LYS A 647 1.86 3.37 32.40
N LEU A 648 1.54 4.50 31.77
CA LEU A 648 0.70 4.58 30.59
C LEU A 648 1.53 4.99 29.38
N TYR A 649 1.38 4.28 28.27
CA TYR A 649 1.83 4.73 26.97
C TYR A 649 0.73 5.52 26.27
N ARG A 650 1.06 6.75 25.86
CA ARG A 650 0.18 7.67 25.13
C ARG A 650 0.24 7.41 23.63
N SER A 651 -0.80 6.84 23.02
CA SER A 651 -0.72 6.36 21.63
C SER A 651 -0.89 7.44 20.55
N GLY A 652 -1.56 8.54 20.88
CA GLY A 652 -2.02 9.54 19.89
C GLY A 652 -3.19 9.06 19.02
N ASP A 653 -3.74 7.89 19.29
CA ASP A 653 -4.92 7.35 18.59
C ASP A 653 -6.21 7.79 19.28
N LEU A 654 -7.22 8.14 18.49
CA LEU A 654 -8.56 8.47 18.95
C LEU A 654 -9.42 7.21 18.95
N ALA A 655 -10.12 6.95 20.05
CA ALA A 655 -10.98 5.78 20.21
C ALA A 655 -12.21 6.11 21.07
N ALA A 656 -13.19 5.21 21.05
CA ALA A 656 -14.33 5.26 21.97
C ALA A 656 -14.64 3.87 22.51
N TRP A 657 -15.03 3.80 23.79
CA TRP A 657 -15.60 2.58 24.37
C TRP A 657 -17.01 2.34 23.82
N LEU A 658 -17.30 1.08 23.54
CA LEU A 658 -18.64 0.59 23.26
C LEU A 658 -19.28 0.02 24.54
N PRO A 659 -20.63 -0.05 24.63
CA PRO A 659 -21.32 -0.52 25.84
C PRO A 659 -20.96 -1.96 26.27
N ASP A 660 -20.50 -2.79 25.34
CA ASP A 660 -20.11 -4.18 25.59
C ASP A 660 -18.63 -4.33 26.01
N GLY A 661 -17.92 -3.21 26.16
CA GLY A 661 -16.49 -3.16 26.48
C GLY A 661 -15.57 -3.42 25.29
N ASN A 662 -16.08 -3.45 24.06
CA ASN A 662 -15.24 -3.33 22.86
C ASN A 662 -14.82 -1.87 22.64
N ILE A 663 -13.81 -1.67 21.80
CA ILE A 663 -13.28 -0.35 21.46
C ILE A 663 -13.47 -0.12 19.96
N GLU A 664 -13.99 1.06 19.61
CA GLU A 664 -14.04 1.55 18.23
C GLU A 664 -12.86 2.49 17.98
N TYR A 665 -12.05 2.19 16.96
CA TYR A 665 -10.97 3.05 16.51
C TYR A 665 -11.51 4.17 15.62
N LEU A 666 -11.19 5.42 15.94
CA LEU A 666 -11.73 6.62 15.29
C LEU A 666 -10.68 7.39 14.46
N GLY A 667 -9.44 6.90 14.39
CA GLY A 667 -8.34 7.53 13.67
C GLY A 667 -7.26 8.05 14.60
N ARG A 668 -6.47 9.01 14.10
CA ARG A 668 -5.39 9.65 14.86
C ARG A 668 -5.74 11.09 15.24
N ILE A 669 -5.20 11.54 16.35
CA ILE A 669 -5.30 12.93 16.80
C ILE A 669 -4.34 13.82 15.99
N ASP A 670 -3.18 13.25 15.65
CA ASP A 670 -2.14 13.88 14.84
C ASP A 670 -2.36 13.61 13.33
N HIS A 671 -1.37 13.99 12.52
CA HIS A 671 -1.39 13.77 11.06
C HIS A 671 -0.62 12.53 10.63
N GLN A 672 -0.29 11.64 11.56
CA GLN A 672 0.35 10.38 11.22
C GLN A 672 -0.67 9.47 10.53
N VAL A 673 -0.19 8.69 9.56
CA VAL A 673 -1.05 7.80 8.77
C VAL A 673 -0.50 6.38 8.78
N LYS A 674 -1.39 5.41 8.55
CA LYS A 674 -1.05 4.00 8.35
C LYS A 674 -1.32 3.66 6.89
N ILE A 675 -0.26 3.40 6.12
CA ILE A 675 -0.36 3.07 4.68
C ILE A 675 0.46 1.81 4.40
N ARG A 676 -0.21 0.80 3.86
CA ARG A 676 0.30 -0.57 3.63
C ARG A 676 0.89 -1.21 4.89
N GLY A 677 0.33 -0.88 6.06
CA GLY A 677 0.80 -1.30 7.38
C GLY A 677 1.97 -0.50 7.95
N TYR A 678 2.58 0.39 7.16
CA TYR A 678 3.65 1.27 7.65
C TYR A 678 3.06 2.46 8.39
N ARG A 679 3.65 2.77 9.54
CA ARG A 679 3.36 3.97 10.31
C ARG A 679 4.21 5.12 9.77
N ILE A 680 3.55 6.07 9.09
CA ILE A 680 4.21 7.15 8.33
C ILE A 680 3.87 8.50 8.95
N GLU A 681 4.90 9.26 9.30
CA GLU A 681 4.77 10.66 9.71
C GLU A 681 4.81 11.55 8.45
N LEU A 682 3.68 12.20 8.11
CA LEU A 682 3.60 13.04 6.92
C LEU A 682 4.59 14.21 6.97
N ASP A 683 4.83 14.74 8.17
CA ASP A 683 5.78 15.83 8.42
C ASP A 683 7.24 15.42 8.11
N GLU A 684 7.60 14.13 8.20
CA GLU A 684 8.92 13.64 7.78
C GLU A 684 9.10 13.84 6.27
N ILE A 685 8.06 13.56 5.48
CA ILE A 685 8.06 13.75 4.03
C ILE A 685 8.05 15.24 3.67
N GLU A 686 7.20 16.04 4.34
CA GLU A 686 7.14 17.49 4.16
C GLU A 686 8.51 18.14 4.43
N THR A 687 9.19 17.71 5.50
CA THR A 687 10.52 18.21 5.85
C THR A 687 11.55 17.90 4.77
N GLN A 688 11.53 16.70 4.18
CA GLN A 688 12.46 16.35 3.10
C GLN A 688 12.15 17.12 1.81
N LEU A 689 10.87 17.30 1.47
CA LEU A 689 10.47 18.16 0.33
C LEU A 689 10.99 19.58 0.50
N LEU A 690 10.89 20.16 1.70
CA LEU A 690 11.37 21.51 2.00
C LEU A 690 12.90 21.67 1.98
N LYS A 691 13.67 20.57 2.00
CA LYS A 691 15.14 20.64 1.81
C LYS A 691 15.54 20.82 0.35
N ILE A 692 14.63 20.57 -0.59
CA ILE A 692 14.88 20.77 -2.03
C ILE A 692 14.80 22.27 -2.31
N ALA A 693 15.92 22.87 -2.73
CA ALA A 693 16.10 24.34 -2.76
C ALA A 693 15.03 25.12 -3.55
N ALA A 694 14.40 24.49 -4.55
CA ALA A 694 13.35 25.08 -5.37
C ALA A 694 11.94 25.00 -4.76
N VAL A 695 11.73 24.17 -3.73
CA VAL A 695 10.44 24.00 -3.05
C VAL A 695 10.31 24.99 -1.90
N GLN A 696 9.30 25.84 -1.95
CA GLN A 696 9.05 26.90 -0.96
C GLN A 696 8.08 26.44 0.14
N GLU A 697 7.05 25.69 -0.25
CA GLU A 697 6.05 25.12 0.66
C GLU A 697 5.75 23.68 0.24
N ALA A 698 5.48 22.81 1.21
CA ALA A 698 5.06 21.44 0.97
C ALA A 698 3.98 21.03 1.97
N LYS A 699 3.00 20.25 1.49
CA LYS A 699 2.01 19.58 2.34
C LYS A 699 1.76 18.19 1.80
N VAL A 700 1.78 17.19 2.66
CA VAL A 700 1.50 15.80 2.28
C VAL A 700 0.20 15.38 2.96
N LEU A 701 -0.63 14.65 2.22
CA LEU A 701 -1.88 14.07 2.70
C LEU A 701 -1.98 12.61 2.27
N ASP A 702 -2.69 11.81 3.05
CA ASP A 702 -3.26 10.57 2.57
C ASP A 702 -4.54 10.86 1.79
N ARG A 703 -4.68 10.28 0.60
CA ARG A 703 -5.93 10.28 -0.17
C ARG A 703 -6.29 8.87 -0.60
N ASP A 704 -7.58 8.65 -0.79
CA ASP A 704 -8.08 7.39 -1.34
C ASP A 704 -7.87 7.41 -2.87
N ASP A 705 -7.38 6.33 -3.43
CA ASP A 705 -7.34 6.10 -4.88
C ASP A 705 -8.72 5.66 -5.40
N ALA A 706 -8.84 5.43 -6.72
CA ALA A 706 -10.07 4.96 -7.35
C ALA A 706 -10.61 3.61 -6.81
N ASN A 707 -9.77 2.83 -6.10
CA ASN A 707 -10.14 1.57 -5.45
C ASN A 707 -10.41 1.73 -3.94
N GLY A 708 -10.37 2.94 -3.39
CA GLY A 708 -10.53 3.21 -1.97
C GLY A 708 -9.29 2.87 -1.13
N GLN A 709 -8.10 2.70 -1.73
CA GLN A 709 -6.86 2.47 -1.02
C GLN A 709 -6.15 3.79 -0.70
N LYS A 710 -5.62 3.89 0.53
CA LYS A 710 -4.85 5.06 0.96
C LYS A 710 -3.52 5.16 0.21
N GLN A 711 -3.22 6.35 -0.28
CA GLN A 711 -1.96 6.70 -0.93
C GLN A 711 -1.48 8.09 -0.52
N LEU A 712 -0.16 8.31 -0.59
CA LEU A 712 0.46 9.59 -0.28
C LEU A 712 0.37 10.53 -1.49
N VAL A 713 -0.14 11.74 -1.26
CA VAL A 713 -0.15 12.84 -2.24
C VAL A 713 0.60 14.03 -1.63
N ALA A 714 1.63 14.50 -2.32
CA ALA A 714 2.39 15.68 -1.95
C ALA A 714 1.98 16.87 -2.81
N TYR A 715 1.65 17.97 -2.15
CA TYR A 715 1.39 19.27 -2.75
C TYR A 715 2.58 20.16 -2.48
N TYR A 716 3.11 20.83 -3.49
CA TYR A 716 4.28 21.68 -3.33
C TYR A 716 4.16 22.98 -4.12
N VAL A 717 4.76 24.04 -3.58
CA VAL A 717 4.86 25.35 -4.23
C VAL A 717 6.32 25.58 -4.62
N ALA A 718 6.53 25.93 -5.89
CA ALA A 718 7.83 26.27 -6.46
C ALA A 718 7.64 27.33 -7.56
N GLU A 719 8.63 28.19 -7.79
CA GLU A 719 8.56 29.22 -8.85
C GLU A 719 8.41 28.61 -10.25
N THR A 720 9.10 27.50 -10.48
CA THR A 720 8.99 26.69 -11.70
C THR A 720 8.55 25.29 -11.32
N ARG A 721 7.62 24.73 -12.09
CA ARG A 721 7.19 23.33 -11.93
C ARG A 721 8.41 22.43 -12.09
N LEU A 722 8.69 21.63 -11.07
CA LEU A 722 9.74 20.63 -11.09
C LEU A 722 9.17 19.35 -11.69
N ALA A 723 10.01 18.58 -12.36
CA ALA A 723 9.55 17.31 -12.89
C ALA A 723 9.31 16.34 -11.72
N ALA A 724 8.22 15.55 -11.80
CA ALA A 724 7.83 14.69 -10.67
C ALA A 724 8.91 13.64 -10.35
N HIS A 725 9.65 13.18 -11.36
CA HIS A 725 10.75 12.24 -11.18
C HIS A 725 11.92 12.85 -10.38
N GLU A 726 12.33 14.09 -10.67
CA GLU A 726 13.41 14.78 -9.93
C GLU A 726 13.08 14.89 -8.42
N LEU A 727 11.84 15.26 -8.10
CA LEU A 727 11.37 15.33 -6.71
C LEU A 727 11.34 13.95 -6.05
N LYS A 728 10.86 12.91 -6.74
CA LYS A 728 10.85 11.54 -6.21
C LYS A 728 12.27 11.02 -5.97
N GLU A 729 13.21 11.34 -6.87
CA GLU A 729 14.63 10.96 -6.72
C GLU A 729 15.28 11.63 -5.52
N GLU A 730 15.10 12.94 -5.33
CA GLU A 730 15.63 13.63 -4.16
C GLU A 730 15.05 13.07 -2.85
N LEU A 731 13.75 12.76 -2.83
CA LEU A 731 13.13 12.12 -1.67
C LEU A 731 13.66 10.69 -1.44
N ALA A 732 13.86 9.90 -2.49
CA ALA A 732 14.33 8.52 -2.42
C ALA A 732 15.76 8.39 -1.87
N LYS A 733 16.56 9.46 -1.87
CA LYS A 733 17.88 9.49 -1.21
C LYS A 733 17.77 9.41 0.32
N GLN A 734 16.66 9.88 0.88
CA GLN A 734 16.48 10.08 2.32
C GLN A 734 15.36 9.22 2.92
N LEU A 735 14.34 8.91 2.12
CA LEU A 735 13.12 8.27 2.57
C LEU A 735 12.99 6.86 1.97
N PRO A 736 12.52 5.87 2.75
CA PRO A 736 12.14 4.57 2.22
C PRO A 736 11.09 4.68 1.12
N GLY A 737 11.09 3.72 0.19
CA GLY A 737 10.14 3.70 -0.94
C GLY A 737 8.67 3.81 -0.54
N TYR A 738 8.26 3.26 0.61
CA TYR A 738 6.88 3.36 1.10
C TYR A 738 6.47 4.77 1.58
N MET A 739 7.43 5.67 1.82
CA MET A 739 7.20 7.07 2.19
C MET A 739 7.22 8.01 0.99
N ILE A 740 7.58 7.53 -0.20
CA ILE A 740 7.61 8.36 -1.41
C ILE A 740 6.17 8.58 -1.90
N PRO A 741 5.72 9.84 -2.06
CA PRO A 741 4.37 10.15 -2.54
C PRO A 741 4.08 9.53 -3.92
N SER A 742 2.88 8.95 -4.07
CA SER A 742 2.40 8.45 -5.37
C SER A 742 2.26 9.61 -6.37
N HIS A 743 1.73 10.76 -5.89
CA HIS A 743 1.48 11.95 -6.70
C HIS A 743 2.18 13.18 -6.12
N LEU A 744 2.69 14.03 -7.01
CA LEU A 744 3.31 15.33 -6.70
C LEU A 744 2.56 16.41 -7.48
N VAL A 745 1.78 17.21 -6.77
CA VAL A 745 0.91 18.25 -7.31
C VAL A 745 1.58 19.61 -7.12
N HIS A 746 1.97 20.24 -8.22
CA HIS A 746 2.49 21.61 -8.20
C HIS A 746 1.35 22.60 -8.04
N LEU A 747 1.49 23.54 -7.11
CA LEU A 747 0.57 24.64 -6.89
C LEU A 747 1.31 25.97 -7.06
N SER A 748 0.61 26.97 -7.60
CA SER A 748 1.13 28.34 -7.65
C SER A 748 1.22 28.98 -6.26
N GLN A 749 0.33 28.58 -5.35
CA GLN A 749 0.32 28.94 -3.94
C GLN A 749 -0.47 27.90 -3.15
N MET A 750 -0.16 27.72 -1.88
CA MET A 750 -0.93 26.82 -1.02
C MET A 750 -2.30 27.45 -0.71
N PRO A 751 -3.43 26.74 -0.88
CA PRO A 751 -4.73 27.27 -0.51
C PRO A 751 -4.77 27.50 1.00
N LEU A 752 -5.19 28.70 1.41
CA LEU A 752 -5.29 29.09 2.80
C LEU A 752 -6.76 29.31 3.18
N THR A 753 -7.11 28.91 4.39
CA THR A 753 -8.31 29.35 5.10
C THR A 753 -8.28 30.87 5.31
N PRO A 754 -9.43 31.54 5.57
CA PRO A 754 -9.46 32.96 5.93
C PRO A 754 -8.55 33.36 7.11
N ASN A 755 -8.18 32.38 7.95
CA ASN A 755 -7.28 32.53 9.10
C ASN A 755 -5.79 32.32 8.77
N GLY A 756 -5.43 32.14 7.50
CA GLY A 756 -4.04 31.98 7.06
C GLY A 756 -3.42 30.60 7.32
N LYS A 757 -4.22 29.59 7.71
CA LYS A 757 -3.79 28.18 7.77
C LYS A 757 -4.06 27.48 6.44
N ILE A 758 -3.27 26.48 6.08
CA ILE A 758 -3.49 25.64 4.88
C ILE A 758 -4.88 25.00 4.91
N ASP A 759 -5.69 25.26 3.89
CA ASP A 759 -6.99 24.62 3.68
C ASP A 759 -6.81 23.29 2.95
N ARG A 760 -6.83 22.20 3.71
CA ARG A 760 -6.64 20.83 3.19
C ARG A 760 -7.78 20.39 2.27
N LYS A 761 -8.99 20.89 2.48
CA LYS A 761 -10.17 20.51 1.69
C LYS A 761 -10.16 21.18 0.33
N ALA A 762 -9.55 22.37 0.24
CA ALA A 762 -9.36 23.11 -0.99
C ALA A 762 -8.19 22.61 -1.85
N LEU A 763 -7.37 21.66 -1.36
CA LEU A 763 -6.31 21.06 -2.17
C LEU A 763 -6.92 20.19 -3.29
N PRO A 764 -6.49 20.36 -4.56
CA PRO A 764 -7.09 19.66 -5.70
C PRO A 764 -6.82 18.16 -5.69
N ALA A 765 -7.65 17.38 -6.38
CA ALA A 765 -7.38 15.97 -6.60
C ALA A 765 -6.19 15.79 -7.57
N PRO A 766 -5.38 14.71 -7.44
CA PRO A 766 -4.23 14.49 -8.32
C PRO A 766 -4.59 14.43 -9.82
N GLU A 767 -5.74 13.85 -10.14
CA GLU A 767 -6.24 13.64 -11.50
C GLU A 767 -6.58 14.97 -12.21
N GLU A 768 -7.04 15.97 -11.48
CA GLU A 768 -7.36 17.30 -12.01
C GLU A 768 -6.10 18.12 -12.33
N ALA A 769 -4.96 17.78 -11.72
CA ALA A 769 -3.67 18.47 -11.89
C ALA A 769 -2.75 17.84 -12.95
N ALA A 770 -3.00 16.59 -13.36
CA ALA A 770 -2.16 15.83 -14.30
C ALA A 770 -2.39 16.17 -15.78
N ALA A 771 -3.45 16.92 -16.13
CA ALA A 771 -3.88 17.19 -17.51
C ALA A 771 -2.96 18.12 -18.35
N GLY A 772 -1.68 18.27 -18.00
CA GLY A 772 -0.75 19.10 -18.75
C GLY A 772 0.70 18.65 -18.62
N GLY A 773 1.23 17.97 -19.65
CA GLY A 773 2.66 17.76 -19.79
C GLY A 773 3.08 16.62 -20.72
N ALA A 774 3.03 16.84 -22.05
CA ALA A 774 3.91 16.29 -23.11
C ALA A 774 3.20 16.41 -24.48
N GLU A 775 3.96 16.60 -25.56
CA GLU A 775 3.45 16.52 -26.94
C GLU A 775 3.23 15.04 -27.29
N TYR A 776 2.00 14.66 -27.67
CA TYR A 776 1.66 13.26 -27.94
C TYR A 776 2.47 12.68 -29.13
N VAL A 777 3.16 11.56 -28.89
CA VAL A 777 3.87 10.80 -29.93
C VAL A 777 3.28 9.38 -29.98
N ALA A 778 2.76 8.95 -31.13
CA ALA A 778 2.11 7.64 -31.28
C ALA A 778 3.13 6.47 -31.34
N PRO A 779 2.75 5.25 -30.91
CA PRO A 779 3.53 4.01 -31.09
C PRO A 779 4.03 3.79 -32.52
N ARG A 780 5.28 3.36 -32.66
CA ARG A 780 5.99 3.15 -33.94
C ARG A 780 6.12 1.70 -34.35
N THR A 781 6.41 0.81 -33.40
CA THR A 781 6.57 -0.63 -33.65
C THR A 781 5.41 -1.45 -33.07
N LEU A 782 5.21 -2.68 -33.54
CA LEU A 782 4.23 -3.62 -32.94
C LEU A 782 4.50 -3.83 -31.45
N LEU A 783 5.78 -3.83 -31.05
CA LEU A 783 6.17 -3.94 -29.65
C LEU A 783 5.73 -2.72 -28.82
N GLU A 784 5.97 -1.50 -29.30
CA GLU A 784 5.49 -0.29 -28.62
C GLU A 784 3.96 -0.23 -28.56
N MET A 785 3.27 -0.77 -29.57
CA MET A 785 1.81 -0.84 -29.59
C MET A 785 1.27 -1.80 -28.52
N LYS A 786 1.85 -3.00 -28.39
CA LYS A 786 1.51 -3.95 -27.32
C LYS A 786 1.76 -3.35 -25.94
N ILE A 787 2.93 -2.72 -25.73
CA ILE A 787 3.26 -2.09 -24.44
C ILE A 787 2.32 -0.93 -24.12
N ALA A 788 2.04 -0.03 -25.08
CA ALA A 788 1.14 1.10 -24.87
C ALA A 788 -0.29 0.65 -24.51
N ARG A 789 -0.75 -0.48 -25.07
CA ARG A 789 -2.05 -1.06 -24.72
C ARG A 789 -2.09 -1.56 -23.27
N VAL A 790 -1.06 -2.29 -22.85
CA VAL A 790 -0.94 -2.77 -21.47
C VAL A 790 -0.91 -1.59 -20.47
N TRP A 791 -0.32 -0.45 -20.86
CA TRP A 791 -0.36 0.78 -20.07
C TRP A 791 -1.77 1.38 -19.94
N GLN A 792 -2.51 1.46 -21.06
CA GLN A 792 -3.89 1.94 -21.05
C GLN A 792 -4.76 1.11 -20.10
N ASP A 793 -4.63 -0.22 -20.16
CA ASP A 793 -5.42 -1.14 -19.33
C ASP A 793 -4.99 -1.09 -17.86
N THR A 794 -3.70 -0.90 -17.58
CA THR A 794 -3.16 -0.83 -16.22
C THR A 794 -3.48 0.49 -15.51
N LEU A 795 -3.47 1.60 -16.24
CA LEU A 795 -3.69 2.95 -15.71
C LEU A 795 -5.14 3.44 -15.87
N GLY A 796 -5.95 2.79 -16.71
CA GLY A 796 -7.32 3.21 -17.01
C GLY A 796 -7.39 4.51 -17.83
N VAL A 797 -6.36 4.81 -18.63
CA VAL A 797 -6.29 6.02 -19.45
C VAL A 797 -6.62 5.71 -20.92
N PRO A 798 -7.34 6.60 -21.63
CA PRO A 798 -7.80 6.33 -22.99
C PRO A 798 -6.68 6.37 -24.06
N GLN A 799 -5.57 7.07 -23.80
CA GLN A 799 -4.49 7.29 -24.75
C GLN A 799 -3.14 7.37 -24.03
N VAL A 800 -2.12 6.69 -24.58
CA VAL A 800 -0.73 6.69 -24.09
C VAL A 800 0.20 6.93 -25.27
N GLY A 801 1.00 7.99 -25.21
CA GLY A 801 2.09 8.28 -26.14
C GLY A 801 3.39 7.58 -25.76
N VAL A 802 4.28 7.36 -26.72
CA VAL A 802 5.51 6.59 -26.47
C VAL A 802 6.50 7.28 -25.53
N LYS A 803 6.36 8.59 -25.37
CA LYS A 803 7.18 9.43 -24.49
C LYS A 803 6.49 9.80 -23.18
N ASP A 804 5.26 9.34 -22.98
CA ASP A 804 4.53 9.64 -21.75
C ASP A 804 5.20 8.92 -20.57
N ASN A 805 5.36 9.63 -19.46
CA ASN A 805 5.94 9.04 -18.26
C ASN A 805 4.88 8.29 -17.45
N PHE A 806 5.17 7.04 -17.10
CA PHE A 806 4.25 6.16 -16.37
C PHE A 806 3.73 6.78 -15.07
N PHE A 807 4.60 7.46 -14.32
CA PHE A 807 4.25 8.05 -13.03
C PHE A 807 3.51 9.37 -13.16
N GLU A 808 3.71 10.10 -14.26
CA GLU A 808 2.97 11.33 -14.56
C GLU A 808 1.52 11.02 -14.98
N LEU A 809 1.31 9.88 -15.66
CA LEU A 809 -0.03 9.36 -15.98
C LEU A 809 -0.75 8.70 -14.79
N GLY A 810 -0.23 8.84 -13.57
CA GLY A 810 -0.86 8.31 -12.35
C GLY A 810 -0.41 6.90 -11.94
N GLY A 811 0.61 6.36 -12.59
CA GLY A 811 1.26 5.12 -12.18
C GLY A 811 1.98 5.24 -10.83
N ASN A 812 2.07 4.14 -10.10
CA ASN A 812 2.83 4.00 -8.85
C ASN A 812 3.61 2.68 -8.86
N SER A 813 4.44 2.41 -7.85
CA SER A 813 5.30 1.21 -7.83
C SER A 813 4.51 -0.11 -7.95
N LEU A 814 3.29 -0.17 -7.43
CA LEU A 814 2.44 -1.36 -7.52
C LEU A 814 1.86 -1.51 -8.92
N SER A 815 1.37 -0.43 -9.53
CA SER A 815 0.90 -0.49 -10.92
C SER A 815 2.07 -0.72 -11.88
N LEU A 816 3.29 -0.24 -11.59
CA LEU A 816 4.49 -0.51 -12.38
C LEU A 816 4.86 -2.00 -12.34
N MET A 817 4.78 -2.65 -11.18
CA MET A 817 5.02 -4.09 -11.08
C MET A 817 3.96 -4.90 -11.83
N ARG A 818 2.68 -4.52 -11.71
CA ARG A 818 1.61 -5.13 -12.52
C ARG A 818 1.83 -4.90 -14.00
N LEU A 819 2.28 -3.71 -14.38
CA LEU A 819 2.58 -3.34 -15.74
C LEU A 819 3.72 -4.19 -16.29
N VAL A 820 4.84 -4.31 -15.56
CA VAL A 820 5.99 -5.13 -15.95
C VAL A 820 5.58 -6.58 -16.15
N GLN A 821 4.77 -7.13 -15.23
CA GLN A 821 4.27 -8.50 -15.38
C GLN A 821 3.32 -8.63 -16.56
N ALA A 822 2.37 -7.71 -16.74
CA ALA A 822 1.44 -7.75 -17.86
C ALA A 822 2.15 -7.55 -19.21
N VAL A 823 3.19 -6.71 -19.26
CA VAL A 823 4.06 -6.56 -20.43
C VAL A 823 4.83 -7.86 -20.68
N TYR A 824 5.32 -8.53 -19.64
CA TYR A 824 5.95 -9.84 -19.78
C TYR A 824 4.97 -10.90 -20.30
N ASP A 825 3.76 -10.97 -19.74
CA ASP A 825 2.73 -11.92 -20.16
C ASP A 825 2.32 -11.69 -21.63
N GLU A 826 2.26 -10.43 -22.06
CA GLU A 826 1.84 -10.00 -23.41
C GLU A 826 2.97 -10.07 -24.46
N THR A 827 4.23 -9.88 -24.07
CA THR A 827 5.36 -9.70 -25.01
C THR A 827 6.52 -10.67 -24.81
N GLY A 828 6.52 -11.43 -23.72
CA GLY A 828 7.63 -12.30 -23.29
C GLY A 828 8.88 -11.54 -22.84
N ILE A 829 8.87 -10.21 -22.83
CA ILE A 829 10.03 -9.38 -22.48
C ILE A 829 10.07 -9.18 -20.97
N GLU A 830 11.11 -9.73 -20.34
CA GLU A 830 11.37 -9.47 -18.93
C GLU A 830 12.03 -8.11 -18.76
N ILE A 831 11.35 -7.24 -18.03
CA ILE A 831 11.80 -5.88 -17.74
C ILE A 831 12.39 -5.85 -16.33
N PRO A 832 13.71 -5.64 -16.15
CA PRO A 832 14.33 -5.61 -14.83
C PRO A 832 13.83 -4.45 -13.98
N LEU A 833 13.18 -4.76 -12.84
CA LEU A 833 12.62 -3.79 -11.90
C LEU A 833 13.64 -2.79 -11.33
N ASN A 834 14.92 -3.17 -11.28
CA ASN A 834 16.02 -2.33 -10.80
C ASN A 834 16.43 -1.22 -11.79
N ARG A 835 15.90 -1.23 -13.02
CA ARG A 835 16.24 -0.24 -14.07
C ARG A 835 15.15 0.80 -14.35
N GLN A 836 14.05 0.83 -13.59
CA GLN A 836 12.83 1.58 -13.98
C GLN A 836 12.31 2.61 -12.97
N PHE A 837 13.18 3.24 -12.19
CA PHE A 837 12.75 4.44 -11.43
C PHE A 837 13.03 5.75 -12.16
N HIS A 838 13.80 5.70 -13.25
CA HIS A 838 14.27 6.85 -14.00
C HIS A 838 13.69 6.74 -15.42
N HIS A 839 12.75 7.61 -15.78
CA HIS A 839 12.14 7.71 -17.11
C HIS A 839 11.43 6.45 -17.67
N VAL A 840 10.42 5.95 -16.94
CA VAL A 840 9.54 4.89 -17.48
C VAL A 840 8.64 5.48 -18.57
N THR A 841 8.96 5.18 -19.83
CA THR A 841 8.17 5.47 -21.03
C THR A 841 7.96 4.19 -21.83
N VAL A 842 6.96 4.15 -22.72
CA VAL A 842 6.77 3.00 -23.63
C VAL A 842 7.98 2.84 -24.55
N GLU A 843 8.57 3.95 -25.02
CA GLU A 843 9.82 3.97 -25.81
C GLU A 843 10.97 3.30 -25.05
N ALA A 844 11.18 3.68 -23.80
CA ALA A 844 12.24 3.11 -22.95
C ALA A 844 11.97 1.63 -22.60
N MET A 845 10.71 1.23 -22.45
CA MET A 845 10.35 -0.18 -22.22
C MET A 845 10.54 -1.06 -23.45
N ALA A 846 10.28 -0.53 -24.64
CA ALA A 846 10.43 -1.28 -25.89
C ALA A 846 11.91 -1.49 -26.27
N PHE A 847 12.80 -0.54 -25.94
CA PHE A 847 14.17 -0.52 -26.46
C PHE A 847 15.30 -0.41 -25.41
N GLY A 848 14.97 -0.12 -24.14
CA GLY A 848 15.91 -0.02 -23.01
C GLY A 848 16.76 1.28 -23.01
N GLU A 849 16.62 2.12 -21.99
CA GLU A 849 17.54 3.25 -21.75
C GLU A 849 18.65 2.88 -20.73
N GLY A 850 19.87 3.37 -20.97
CA GLY A 850 20.98 3.43 -19.99
C GLY A 850 22.09 2.39 -20.17
N ASP A 851 23.27 2.86 -20.60
CA ASP A 851 24.57 2.17 -20.70
C ASP A 851 24.84 1.20 -21.87
N LEU A 852 24.06 1.28 -22.94
CA LEU A 852 24.51 0.87 -24.27
C LEU A 852 24.51 2.11 -25.15
N GLY A 853 25.68 2.71 -25.38
CA GLY A 853 25.83 3.97 -26.12
C GLY A 853 25.15 3.96 -27.49
N LEU A 854 23.92 4.44 -27.56
CA LEU A 854 23.16 4.62 -28.78
C LEU A 854 22.51 6.00 -28.76
N ASP A 855 23.27 6.95 -29.29
CA ASP A 855 22.73 8.19 -29.83
C ASP A 855 21.92 7.86 -31.10
N LYS A 856 20.89 8.67 -31.37
CA LYS A 856 19.77 8.44 -32.32
C LYS A 856 20.12 7.72 -33.64
N GLY A 857 19.46 6.58 -33.90
CA GLY A 857 19.29 6.00 -35.24
C GLY A 857 18.62 4.62 -35.29
N GLY A 858 17.40 4.53 -35.86
CA GLY A 858 16.83 3.33 -36.49
C GLY A 858 15.78 2.50 -35.73
N ASP A 859 14.48 2.75 -35.96
CA ASP A 859 13.30 2.05 -35.39
C ASP A 859 13.08 0.58 -35.90
N SER A 860 14.12 -0.21 -36.24
CA SER A 860 13.96 -1.49 -37.00
C SER A 860 14.67 -2.74 -36.45
N PHE A 861 15.22 -2.71 -35.24
CA PHE A 861 15.98 -3.83 -34.66
C PHE A 861 15.40 -4.30 -33.31
N ILE A 862 15.36 -5.62 -33.09
CA ILE A 862 14.76 -6.24 -31.90
C ILE A 862 15.69 -7.34 -31.36
N LYS A 863 16.15 -7.23 -30.11
CA LYS A 863 16.82 -8.33 -29.41
C LYS A 863 15.77 -9.36 -28.95
N LEU A 864 15.88 -10.61 -29.41
CA LEU A 864 14.80 -11.60 -29.29
C LEU A 864 14.93 -12.56 -28.09
N ASN A 865 16.09 -12.65 -27.46
CA ASN A 865 16.30 -13.47 -26.26
C ASN A 865 17.41 -12.89 -25.37
N LYS A 866 17.66 -13.46 -24.18
CA LYS A 866 18.39 -12.79 -23.09
C LYS A 866 19.90 -12.92 -23.24
N ALA A 867 20.35 -14.15 -23.48
CA ALA A 867 21.75 -14.53 -23.44
C ALA A 867 22.09 -15.54 -24.54
N GLY A 868 23.34 -15.50 -24.99
CA GLY A 868 23.89 -16.46 -25.92
C GLY A 868 25.35 -16.13 -26.22
N ASP A 869 26.10 -17.14 -26.63
CA ASP A 869 27.55 -17.04 -26.85
C ASP A 869 27.89 -16.67 -28.30
N LEU A 870 26.90 -16.63 -29.19
CA LEU A 870 27.03 -16.33 -30.61
C LEU A 870 25.80 -15.54 -31.06
N ASN A 871 26.03 -14.40 -31.71
CA ASN A 871 24.97 -13.57 -32.26
C ASN A 871 24.50 -14.10 -33.62
N VAL A 872 23.18 -14.15 -33.82
CA VAL A 872 22.55 -14.53 -35.08
C VAL A 872 21.60 -13.41 -35.51
N PHE A 873 21.80 -12.88 -36.72
CA PHE A 873 20.99 -11.79 -37.26
C PHE A 873 19.89 -12.33 -38.19
N CYS A 874 18.64 -12.16 -37.79
CA CYS A 874 17.45 -12.75 -38.40
C CYS A 874 16.69 -11.72 -39.26
N PHE A 875 16.58 -11.98 -40.57
CA PHE A 875 15.95 -11.07 -41.53
C PHE A 875 14.46 -11.38 -41.72
N PRO A 876 13.58 -10.38 -41.88
CA PRO A 876 12.13 -10.58 -41.79
C PRO A 876 11.58 -11.40 -42.96
N PRO A 877 10.50 -12.18 -42.76
CA PRO A 877 9.75 -12.81 -43.85
C PRO A 877 8.95 -11.79 -44.67
N GLY A 878 8.11 -12.24 -45.60
CA GLY A 878 7.31 -11.36 -46.48
C GLY A 878 6.39 -10.36 -45.73
N SER A 879 6.04 -10.63 -44.48
CA SER A 879 5.31 -9.70 -43.60
C SER A 879 6.14 -8.46 -43.20
N GLY A 880 7.47 -8.54 -43.30
CA GLY A 880 8.36 -7.43 -43.01
C GLY A 880 8.67 -7.21 -41.52
N PHE A 881 8.33 -8.16 -40.64
CA PHE A 881 8.55 -8.03 -39.19
C PHE A 881 9.50 -9.11 -38.64
N GLY A 882 10.56 -8.68 -37.95
CA GLY A 882 11.57 -9.55 -37.34
C GLY A 882 11.08 -10.21 -36.03
N ILE A 883 9.94 -9.80 -35.49
CA ILE A 883 9.35 -10.40 -34.28
C ILE A 883 8.92 -11.86 -34.49
N GLY A 884 8.67 -12.28 -35.73
CA GLY A 884 8.26 -13.66 -36.07
C GLY A 884 9.28 -14.73 -35.68
N TYR A 885 10.53 -14.36 -35.38
CA TYR A 885 11.55 -15.29 -34.86
C TYR A 885 11.51 -15.47 -33.35
N ARG A 886 10.59 -14.83 -32.62
CA ARG A 886 10.57 -14.83 -31.14
C ARG A 886 10.48 -16.25 -30.59
N GLU A 887 9.55 -17.05 -31.10
CA GLU A 887 9.36 -18.41 -30.57
C GLU A 887 10.60 -19.27 -30.80
N LEU A 888 11.27 -19.11 -31.94
CA LEU A 888 12.56 -19.75 -32.22
C LEU A 888 13.64 -19.27 -31.23
N ALA A 889 13.74 -17.96 -31.00
CA ALA A 889 14.73 -17.38 -30.08
C ALA A 889 14.53 -17.87 -28.63
N ASN A 890 13.29 -18.06 -28.19
CA ASN A 890 12.96 -18.61 -26.87
C ASN A 890 13.51 -20.05 -26.70
N ARG A 891 13.47 -20.89 -27.74
CA ARG A 891 14.02 -22.26 -27.68
C ARG A 891 15.54 -22.33 -27.70
N LEU A 892 16.20 -21.25 -28.16
CA LEU A 892 17.65 -21.12 -28.30
C LEU A 892 18.30 -20.27 -27.19
N ASP A 893 17.50 -19.73 -26.27
CA ASP A 893 17.97 -18.87 -25.18
C ASP A 893 18.99 -19.57 -24.27
N GLY A 894 19.98 -18.79 -23.82
CA GLY A 894 21.11 -19.27 -23.04
C GLY A 894 22.23 -19.91 -23.86
N GLN A 895 22.04 -20.14 -25.17
CA GLN A 895 23.07 -20.70 -26.07
C GLN A 895 23.40 -19.77 -27.24
N PHE A 896 22.38 -19.23 -27.91
CA PHE A 896 22.54 -18.35 -29.08
C PHE A 896 21.70 -17.09 -28.90
N LEU A 897 22.25 -15.93 -29.28
CA LEU A 897 21.59 -14.65 -29.14
C LEU A 897 21.03 -14.17 -30.47
N LEU A 898 19.70 -14.13 -30.60
CA LEU A 898 19.03 -13.80 -31.86
C LEU A 898 18.62 -12.32 -31.89
N TYR A 899 18.89 -11.67 -33.01
CA TYR A 899 18.48 -10.29 -33.32
C TYR A 899 17.53 -10.32 -34.51
N GLY A 900 16.25 -10.01 -34.28
CA GLY A 900 15.25 -9.84 -35.34
C GLY A 900 15.35 -8.44 -35.95
N ILE A 901 15.29 -8.36 -37.28
CA ILE A 901 15.33 -7.10 -38.00
C ILE A 901 14.01 -6.92 -38.76
N ASP A 902 13.37 -5.76 -38.63
CA ASP A 902 12.20 -5.38 -39.41
C ASP A 902 12.63 -4.88 -40.80
N PHE A 903 11.70 -4.94 -41.76
CA PHE A 903 11.96 -4.44 -43.09
C PHE A 903 12.11 -2.91 -43.08
N ILE A 904 13.23 -2.41 -43.61
CA ILE A 904 13.56 -0.98 -43.71
C ILE A 904 12.82 -0.39 -44.92
N ASP A 905 11.64 0.19 -44.69
CA ASP A 905 10.68 0.67 -45.72
C ASP A 905 10.75 2.17 -46.03
N ASP A 906 11.68 2.91 -45.42
CA ASP A 906 11.84 4.36 -45.55
C ASP A 906 12.93 4.78 -46.57
N ALA A 907 13.63 3.81 -47.17
CA ALA A 907 14.65 4.06 -48.18
C ALA A 907 14.05 4.14 -49.60
N THR A 908 14.36 5.20 -50.34
CA THR A 908 13.92 5.36 -51.74
C THR A 908 14.78 4.56 -52.74
N ASP A 909 15.88 3.97 -52.28
CA ASP A 909 16.86 3.22 -53.08
C ASP A 909 17.28 1.96 -52.31
N TYR A 910 17.25 0.81 -52.99
CA TYR A 910 17.57 -0.48 -52.39
C TYR A 910 19.05 -0.65 -52.02
N GLU A 911 19.98 0.02 -52.71
CA GLU A 911 21.39 0.01 -52.30
C GLU A 911 21.57 0.78 -50.98
N VAL A 912 20.84 1.88 -50.79
CA VAL A 912 20.80 2.62 -49.51
C VAL A 912 20.19 1.76 -48.40
N MET A 913 19.11 1.04 -48.71
CA MET A 913 18.47 0.10 -47.78
C MET A 913 19.45 -1.00 -47.32
N LEU A 914 20.13 -1.67 -48.26
CA LEU A 914 21.10 -2.72 -47.95
C LEU A 914 22.26 -2.19 -47.11
N ASN A 915 22.75 -0.97 -47.41
CA ASN A 915 23.80 -0.35 -46.60
C ASN A 915 23.35 -0.08 -45.15
N ARG A 916 22.08 0.28 -44.94
CA ARG A 916 21.54 0.47 -43.58
C ARG A 916 21.47 -0.83 -42.79
N TYR A 917 21.09 -1.94 -43.42
CA TYR A 917 21.18 -3.26 -42.76
C TYR A 917 22.62 -3.55 -42.30
N VAL A 918 23.61 -3.27 -43.16
CA VAL A 918 25.02 -3.46 -42.79
C VAL A 918 25.44 -2.52 -41.65
N ASP A 919 25.06 -1.24 -41.72
CA ASP A 919 25.40 -0.25 -40.68
C ASP A 919 24.89 -0.69 -39.30
N GLU A 920 23.66 -1.18 -39.24
CA GLU A 920 23.03 -1.61 -37.99
C GLU A 920 23.58 -2.94 -37.46
N ILE A 921 23.86 -3.91 -38.33
CA ILE A 921 24.52 -5.18 -37.94
C ILE A 921 25.92 -4.89 -37.38
N VAL A 922 26.70 -4.06 -38.07
CA VAL A 922 28.05 -3.68 -37.63
C VAL A 922 28.00 -2.82 -36.37
N ARG A 923 26.95 -2.03 -36.16
CA ARG A 923 26.75 -1.29 -34.91
C ARG A 923 26.58 -2.23 -33.73
N ILE A 924 25.81 -3.31 -33.89
CA ILE A 924 25.58 -4.32 -32.84
C ILE A 924 26.83 -5.16 -32.63
N GLN A 925 27.48 -5.56 -33.72
CA GLN A 925 28.68 -6.39 -33.71
C GLN A 925 29.75 -5.78 -34.63
N PRO A 926 30.69 -4.97 -34.09
CA PRO A 926 31.68 -4.28 -34.91
C PRO A 926 32.67 -5.19 -35.65
N GLU A 927 32.88 -6.40 -35.15
CA GLU A 927 33.84 -7.36 -35.70
C GLU A 927 33.19 -8.74 -35.94
N GLY A 928 33.58 -9.41 -37.02
CA GLY A 928 33.12 -10.77 -37.32
C GLY A 928 33.64 -11.82 -36.33
N PRO A 929 33.16 -13.06 -36.42
CA PRO A 929 32.39 -13.62 -37.54
C PRO A 929 30.89 -13.29 -37.50
N TYR A 930 30.30 -13.01 -38.67
CA TYR A 930 28.86 -12.74 -38.78
C TYR A 930 28.10 -13.99 -39.22
N VAL A 931 27.05 -14.34 -38.47
CA VAL A 931 26.12 -15.42 -38.76
C VAL A 931 24.74 -14.82 -39.06
N LEU A 932 24.23 -15.09 -40.25
CA LEU A 932 22.97 -14.53 -40.72
C LEU A 932 21.93 -15.64 -40.91
N LEU A 933 20.66 -15.33 -40.65
CA LEU A 933 19.54 -16.26 -40.79
C LEU A 933 18.37 -15.56 -41.49
N GLY A 934 17.78 -16.22 -42.48
CA GLY A 934 16.60 -15.71 -43.17
C GLY A 934 15.58 -16.80 -43.47
N TYR A 935 14.34 -16.56 -43.09
CA TYR A 935 13.16 -17.38 -43.38
C TYR A 935 12.36 -16.79 -44.54
N CYS A 936 11.93 -17.63 -45.49
CA CYS A 936 11.16 -17.22 -46.67
C CYS A 936 11.92 -16.11 -47.45
N PHE A 937 11.27 -14.99 -47.74
CA PHE A 937 11.85 -13.78 -48.34
C PHE A 937 13.09 -13.28 -47.57
N GLY A 938 13.13 -13.46 -46.25
CA GLY A 938 14.26 -13.11 -45.41
C GLY A 938 15.56 -13.78 -45.86
N GLY A 939 15.50 -14.99 -46.43
CA GLY A 939 16.66 -15.68 -47.02
C GLY A 939 17.22 -14.95 -48.25
N ASN A 940 16.35 -14.45 -49.12
CA ASN A 940 16.74 -13.67 -50.29
C ASN A 940 17.39 -12.34 -49.90
N LEU A 941 16.84 -11.67 -48.90
CA LEU A 941 17.39 -10.44 -48.35
C LEU A 941 18.72 -10.67 -47.64
N THR A 942 18.82 -11.75 -46.85
CA THR A 942 20.07 -12.16 -46.17
C THR A 942 21.21 -12.31 -47.17
N PHE A 943 20.95 -12.94 -48.32
CA PHE A 943 21.96 -13.12 -49.38
C PHE A 943 22.49 -11.78 -49.94
N GLU A 944 21.62 -10.81 -50.19
CA GLU A 944 22.03 -9.50 -50.70
C GLU A 944 22.73 -8.64 -49.64
N VAL A 945 22.31 -8.75 -48.38
CA VAL A 945 23.00 -8.10 -47.27
C VAL A 945 24.38 -8.71 -47.07
N ALA A 946 24.53 -10.03 -47.13
CA ALA A 946 25.83 -10.70 -47.06
C ALA A 946 26.78 -10.22 -48.18
N LYS A 947 26.31 -10.11 -49.42
CA LYS A 947 27.09 -9.52 -50.53
C LYS A 947 27.53 -8.08 -50.24
N THR A 948 26.65 -7.30 -49.62
CA THR A 948 26.94 -5.90 -49.28
C THR A 948 27.94 -5.79 -48.13
N MET A 949 27.85 -6.66 -47.13
CA MET A 949 28.82 -6.80 -46.05
C MET A 949 30.21 -7.13 -46.59
N GLU A 950 30.31 -8.12 -47.48
CA GLU A 950 31.57 -8.53 -48.10
C GLU A 950 32.21 -7.41 -48.95
N LYS A 951 31.40 -6.70 -49.74
CA LYS A 951 31.87 -5.52 -50.49
C LYS A 951 32.42 -4.42 -49.57
N ARG A 952 31.92 -4.33 -48.34
CA ARG A 952 32.34 -3.37 -47.31
C ARG A 952 33.46 -3.89 -46.41
N GLY A 953 33.94 -5.11 -46.65
CA GLY A 953 35.04 -5.71 -45.90
C GLY A 953 34.64 -6.43 -44.61
N TYR A 954 33.35 -6.68 -44.39
CA TYR A 954 32.84 -7.47 -43.27
C TYR A 954 32.61 -8.91 -43.72
N SER A 955 33.35 -9.86 -43.13
CA SER A 955 33.31 -11.26 -43.55
C SER A 955 32.16 -12.01 -42.89
N VAL A 956 31.19 -12.43 -43.70
CA VAL A 956 30.08 -13.29 -43.29
C VAL A 956 30.53 -14.74 -43.39
N THR A 957 30.54 -15.46 -42.27
CA THR A 957 31.06 -16.83 -42.25
C THR A 957 29.98 -17.85 -42.59
N ASP A 958 28.74 -17.60 -42.15
CA ASP A 958 27.66 -18.58 -42.18
C ASP A 958 26.32 -17.93 -42.46
N VAL A 959 25.54 -18.55 -43.36
CA VAL A 959 24.18 -18.13 -43.70
C VAL A 959 23.22 -19.32 -43.62
N LEU A 960 22.18 -19.18 -42.81
CA LEU A 960 21.09 -20.15 -42.69
C LEU A 960 19.89 -19.66 -43.50
N MET A 961 19.51 -20.44 -44.53
CA MET A 961 18.35 -20.18 -45.39
C MET A 961 17.22 -21.12 -44.97
N VAL A 962 16.20 -20.60 -44.28
CA VAL A 962 15.05 -21.38 -43.82
C VAL A 962 13.93 -21.27 -44.85
N ASP A 963 13.66 -22.38 -45.51
CA ASP A 963 12.69 -22.59 -46.60
C ASP A 963 12.60 -21.43 -47.62
N SER A 964 13.76 -20.97 -48.07
CA SER A 964 13.93 -19.94 -49.11
C SER A 964 14.53 -20.56 -50.38
N TRP A 965 14.35 -19.93 -51.55
CA TRP A 965 14.95 -20.33 -52.83
C TRP A 965 15.43 -19.10 -53.63
N ILE A 966 16.33 -19.31 -54.60
CA ILE A 966 16.86 -18.22 -55.43
C ILE A 966 15.74 -17.60 -56.29
N LYS A 967 15.63 -16.28 -56.28
CA LYS A 967 14.83 -15.55 -57.27
C LYS A 967 15.65 -15.25 -58.51
N ASP A 968 15.34 -15.90 -59.63
CA ASP A 968 16.00 -15.70 -60.93
C ASP A 968 15.11 -14.93 -61.94
N THR A 969 13.88 -14.63 -61.57
CA THR A 969 12.87 -13.94 -62.38
C THR A 969 12.14 -12.89 -61.55
N LEU A 970 11.68 -11.82 -62.21
CA LEU A 970 10.87 -10.78 -61.58
C LEU A 970 9.43 -11.29 -61.36
N THR A 971 8.86 -10.97 -60.21
CA THR A 971 7.45 -11.24 -59.93
C THR A 971 6.58 -10.14 -60.54
N PRO A 972 5.49 -10.45 -61.28
CA PRO A 972 4.60 -9.43 -61.84
C PRO A 972 3.95 -8.54 -60.76
N PRO A 973 3.70 -7.24 -61.02
CA PRO A 973 3.08 -6.34 -60.05
C PRO A 973 1.70 -6.80 -59.55
N GLU A 974 0.90 -7.43 -60.41
CA GLU A 974 -0.44 -7.94 -60.06
C GLU A 974 -0.39 -9.07 -59.02
N THR A 975 0.73 -9.80 -58.95
CA THR A 975 0.94 -10.86 -57.95
C THR A 975 1.21 -10.26 -56.57
N SER A 976 1.97 -9.15 -56.49
CA SER A 976 2.31 -8.49 -55.22
C SER A 976 1.11 -7.88 -54.47
N GLU A 977 0.05 -7.49 -55.20
CA GLU A 977 -1.15 -6.91 -54.58
C GLU A 977 -2.07 -8.01 -54.00
N LYS A 978 -2.10 -9.19 -54.65
CA LYS A 978 -2.77 -10.39 -54.11
C LYS A 978 -2.03 -10.97 -52.91
N GLU A 979 -0.69 -11.02 -52.98
CA GLU A 979 0.17 -11.46 -51.86
C GLU A 979 0.05 -10.54 -50.64
N LEU A 980 -0.19 -9.24 -50.84
CA LEU A 980 -0.46 -8.31 -49.75
C LEU A 980 -1.75 -8.65 -49.00
N GLU A 981 -2.82 -8.99 -49.72
CA GLU A 981 -4.09 -9.40 -49.10
C GLU A 981 -3.95 -10.74 -48.37
N GLU A 982 -3.23 -11.70 -48.95
CA GLU A 982 -2.94 -13.01 -48.34
C GLU A 982 -2.07 -12.86 -47.07
N THR A 983 -0.97 -12.12 -47.16
CA THR A 983 -0.07 -11.86 -46.01
C THR A 983 -0.79 -11.14 -44.88
N LEU A 984 -1.70 -10.21 -45.19
CA LEU A 984 -2.51 -9.52 -44.19
C LEU A 984 -3.60 -10.41 -43.57
N ALA A 985 -4.04 -11.45 -44.27
CA ALA A 985 -5.03 -12.41 -43.76
C ALA A 985 -4.42 -13.43 -42.79
N ASP A 986 -3.12 -13.68 -42.90
CA ASP A 986 -2.37 -14.65 -42.09
C ASP A 986 -1.98 -14.16 -40.69
N PHE A 987 -2.12 -12.85 -40.42
CA PHE A 987 -1.97 -12.31 -39.05
C PHE A 987 -2.96 -13.00 -38.09
N ASP A 988 -2.52 -13.25 -36.86
CA ASP A 988 -3.36 -13.90 -35.85
C ASP A 988 -4.51 -12.98 -35.37
N GLU A 989 -5.42 -13.52 -34.55
CA GLU A 989 -6.58 -12.75 -34.06
C GLU A 989 -6.19 -11.56 -33.17
N GLU A 990 -5.09 -11.65 -32.41
CA GLU A 990 -4.58 -10.58 -31.57
C GLU A 990 -3.96 -9.45 -32.40
N GLU A 991 -3.21 -9.81 -33.44
CA GLU A 991 -2.64 -8.88 -34.42
C GLU A 991 -3.74 -8.18 -35.23
N LYS A 992 -4.80 -8.91 -35.61
CA LYS A 992 -6.00 -8.35 -36.25
C LYS A 992 -6.75 -7.40 -35.32
N GLU A 993 -6.82 -7.69 -34.02
CA GLU A 993 -7.38 -6.80 -33.00
C GLU A 993 -6.53 -5.53 -32.83
N LEU A 994 -5.20 -5.64 -32.82
CA LEU A 994 -4.27 -4.50 -32.81
C LEU A 994 -4.47 -3.59 -34.05
N MET A 995 -4.71 -4.20 -35.21
CA MET A 995 -5.04 -3.53 -36.47
C MET A 995 -6.48 -2.99 -36.55
N SER A 996 -7.28 -3.06 -35.48
CA SER A 996 -8.56 -2.35 -35.38
C SER A 996 -8.38 -0.83 -35.33
N SER A 997 -7.21 -0.36 -34.85
CA SER A 997 -6.82 1.05 -34.89
C SER A 997 -6.47 1.49 -36.32
N PRO A 998 -7.14 2.53 -36.87
CA PRO A 998 -6.90 3.00 -38.24
C PRO A 998 -5.44 3.39 -38.53
N LEU A 999 -4.75 3.97 -37.55
CA LEU A 999 -3.35 4.41 -37.69
C LEU A 999 -2.37 3.22 -37.69
N VAL A 1000 -2.66 2.20 -36.88
CA VAL A 1000 -1.84 0.97 -36.80
C VAL A 1000 -1.96 0.20 -38.12
N ARG A 1001 -3.20 0.03 -38.59
CA ARG A 1001 -3.49 -0.63 -39.86
C ARG A 1001 -2.76 0.00 -41.04
N GLU A 1002 -2.74 1.33 -41.12
CA GLU A 1002 -2.06 2.04 -42.21
C GLU A 1002 -0.55 1.78 -42.24
N ARG A 1003 0.10 1.72 -41.06
CA ARG A 1003 1.55 1.48 -40.96
C ARG A 1003 1.92 0.05 -41.29
N VAL A 1004 1.21 -0.94 -40.74
CA VAL A 1004 1.43 -2.37 -41.04
C VAL A 1004 1.25 -2.61 -42.54
N HIS A 1005 0.14 -2.12 -43.11
CA HIS A 1005 -0.13 -2.25 -44.54
C HIS A 1005 0.96 -1.61 -45.41
N ARG A 1006 1.50 -0.44 -45.01
CA ARG A 1006 2.59 0.22 -45.75
C ARG A 1006 3.87 -0.62 -45.75
N LYS A 1007 4.27 -1.16 -44.60
CA LYS A 1007 5.52 -1.93 -44.47
C LYS A 1007 5.44 -3.27 -45.20
N VAL A 1008 4.32 -4.01 -45.06
CA VAL A 1008 4.10 -5.27 -45.80
C VAL A 1008 4.14 -4.98 -47.31
N LYS A 1009 3.44 -3.93 -47.77
CA LYS A 1009 3.45 -3.53 -49.18
C LYS A 1009 4.85 -3.19 -49.68
N ALA A 1010 5.64 -2.46 -48.89
CA ALA A 1010 7.02 -2.11 -49.25
C ALA A 1010 7.92 -3.36 -49.35
N THR A 1011 7.75 -4.31 -48.42
CA THR A 1011 8.48 -5.59 -48.39
C THR A 1011 8.21 -6.39 -49.66
N LEU A 1012 6.93 -6.62 -49.98
CA LEU A 1012 6.51 -7.36 -51.17
C LEU A 1012 6.91 -6.64 -52.48
N THR A 1013 6.87 -5.30 -52.50
CA THR A 1013 7.31 -4.51 -53.66
C THR A 1013 8.80 -4.70 -53.93
N TYR A 1014 9.62 -4.70 -52.88
CA TYR A 1014 11.05 -4.97 -53.02
C TYR A 1014 11.30 -6.41 -53.44
N GLU A 1015 10.63 -7.36 -52.79
CA GLU A 1015 10.71 -8.77 -53.13
C GLU A 1015 10.40 -9.01 -54.61
N ALA A 1016 9.33 -8.43 -55.15
CA ALA A 1016 8.93 -8.60 -56.54
C ALA A 1016 10.00 -8.13 -57.55
N GLN A 1017 10.84 -7.17 -57.16
CA GLN A 1017 11.89 -6.57 -57.98
C GLN A 1017 13.27 -7.20 -57.76
N LEU A 1018 13.39 -8.12 -56.80
CA LEU A 1018 14.65 -8.75 -56.43
C LEU A 1018 15.01 -9.93 -57.34
N ILE A 1019 16.24 -9.92 -57.86
CA ILE A 1019 16.88 -11.06 -58.52
C ILE A 1019 18.17 -11.38 -57.77
N ASN A 1020 18.25 -12.56 -57.17
CA ASN A 1020 19.47 -13.03 -56.53
C ASN A 1020 20.45 -13.54 -57.59
N SER A 1021 21.66 -13.02 -57.57
CA SER A 1021 22.72 -13.42 -58.48
C SER A 1021 24.11 -13.27 -57.86
N GLY A 1022 25.07 -14.02 -58.41
CA GLY A 1022 26.45 -14.04 -57.93
C GLY A 1022 26.67 -15.11 -56.86
N THR A 1023 27.76 -14.96 -56.10
CA THR A 1023 28.13 -15.88 -55.02
C THR A 1023 28.60 -15.11 -53.80
N ILE A 1024 28.50 -15.73 -52.62
CA ILE A 1024 29.07 -15.22 -51.36
C ILE A 1024 30.17 -16.17 -50.84
N PRO A 1025 31.19 -15.67 -50.12
CA PRO A 1025 32.23 -16.46 -49.48
C PRO A 1025 31.84 -16.98 -48.08
N ALA A 1026 30.54 -17.25 -47.86
CA ALA A 1026 30.00 -17.78 -46.61
C ALA A 1026 29.52 -19.22 -46.79
N ARG A 1027 29.61 -20.07 -45.76
CA ARG A 1027 28.97 -21.39 -45.76
C ARG A 1027 27.44 -21.21 -45.79
N ILE A 1028 26.76 -21.99 -46.63
CA ILE A 1028 25.29 -21.93 -46.75
C ILE A 1028 24.68 -23.21 -46.19
N TYR A 1029 23.76 -23.05 -45.25
CA TYR A 1029 22.93 -24.11 -44.68
C TYR A 1029 21.49 -23.89 -45.14
N GLU A 1030 20.99 -24.72 -46.04
CA GLU A 1030 19.62 -24.61 -46.57
C GLU A 1030 18.70 -25.60 -45.84
N LEU A 1031 17.72 -25.09 -45.10
CA LEU A 1031 16.73 -25.89 -44.40
C LEU A 1031 15.44 -25.89 -45.24
N ILE A 1032 14.99 -27.06 -45.69
CA ILE A 1032 13.86 -27.17 -46.63
C ILE A 1032 12.69 -27.84 -45.92
N ALA A 1033 11.50 -27.22 -45.95
CA ALA A 1033 10.28 -27.86 -45.49
C ALA A 1033 9.94 -29.05 -46.38
N LYS A 1034 9.57 -30.19 -45.79
CA LYS A 1034 9.26 -31.40 -46.56
C LYS A 1034 8.12 -31.18 -47.55
N ASP A 1035 7.10 -30.43 -47.16
CA ASP A 1035 5.94 -30.20 -48.02
C ASP A 1035 6.27 -29.22 -49.16
N SER A 1036 7.32 -28.40 -49.00
CA SER A 1036 7.85 -27.51 -50.04
C SER A 1036 8.69 -28.25 -51.10
N GLU A 1037 9.17 -29.48 -50.84
CA GLU A 1037 10.03 -30.22 -51.79
C GLU A 1037 9.31 -30.52 -53.11
N ALA A 1038 8.08 -31.04 -53.03
CA ALA A 1038 7.29 -31.39 -54.20
C ALA A 1038 7.02 -30.15 -55.07
N PHE A 1039 6.67 -29.03 -54.42
CA PHE A 1039 6.43 -27.75 -55.08
C PHE A 1039 7.69 -27.23 -55.78
N ARG A 1040 8.85 -27.26 -55.11
CA ARG A 1040 10.15 -26.83 -55.68
C ARG A 1040 10.54 -27.66 -56.90
N LEU A 1041 10.32 -28.97 -56.86
CA LEU A 1041 10.59 -29.90 -57.97
C LEU A 1041 9.66 -29.65 -59.17
N GLU A 1042 8.36 -29.47 -58.91
CA GLU A 1042 7.36 -29.19 -59.95
C GLU A 1042 7.65 -27.87 -60.68
N HIS A 1043 8.01 -26.83 -59.92
CA HIS A 1043 8.25 -25.48 -60.43
C HIS A 1043 9.72 -25.21 -60.83
N GLN A 1044 10.60 -26.21 -60.71
CA GLN A 1044 12.03 -26.12 -61.03
C GLN A 1044 12.74 -24.94 -60.34
N LEU A 1045 12.41 -24.70 -59.08
CA LEU A 1045 12.95 -23.55 -58.34
C LEU A 1045 14.48 -23.67 -58.14
N PRO A 1046 15.25 -22.59 -58.35
CA PRO A 1046 16.71 -22.69 -58.30
C PRO A 1046 17.24 -22.80 -56.86
N SER A 1047 18.23 -23.68 -56.69
CA SER A 1047 18.86 -24.00 -55.38
C SER A 1047 20.02 -23.07 -55.03
N TRP A 1048 20.20 -22.82 -53.73
CA TRP A 1048 21.33 -22.05 -53.18
C TRP A 1048 22.70 -22.74 -53.30
N ARG A 1049 22.77 -24.02 -53.70
CA ARG A 1049 24.04 -24.78 -53.80
C ARG A 1049 25.09 -24.10 -54.69
N GLY A 1050 24.68 -23.37 -55.72
CA GLY A 1050 25.57 -22.63 -56.62
C GLY A 1050 25.90 -21.20 -56.17
N ALA A 1051 25.32 -20.73 -55.06
CA ALA A 1051 25.41 -19.34 -54.60
C ALA A 1051 26.51 -19.11 -53.56
N THR A 1052 27.28 -20.13 -53.19
CA THR A 1052 28.42 -20.03 -52.28
C THR A 1052 29.72 -20.48 -52.94
N THR A 1053 30.84 -19.87 -52.54
CA THR A 1053 32.20 -20.35 -52.86
C THR A 1053 32.80 -21.25 -51.76
N GLN A 1054 32.05 -21.47 -50.68
CA GLN A 1054 32.41 -22.32 -49.53
C GLN A 1054 31.54 -23.59 -49.48
N ALA A 1055 31.49 -24.24 -48.32
CA ALA A 1055 30.66 -25.43 -48.11
C ALA A 1055 29.16 -25.11 -48.18
N TYR A 1056 28.40 -26.06 -48.73
CA TYR A 1056 26.95 -26.05 -48.76
C TYR A 1056 26.42 -27.34 -48.12
N ALA A 1057 25.42 -27.21 -47.25
CA ALA A 1057 24.69 -28.32 -46.65
C ALA A 1057 23.19 -28.05 -46.69
N ASP A 1058 22.38 -29.09 -46.87
CA ASP A 1058 20.92 -29.00 -46.81
C ASP A 1058 20.31 -29.96 -45.79
N TYR A 1059 19.22 -29.50 -45.16
CA TYR A 1059 18.51 -30.18 -44.09
C TYR A 1059 17.01 -30.23 -44.42
N ARG A 1060 16.28 -31.13 -43.76
CA ARG A 1060 14.82 -31.25 -43.92
C ARG A 1060 14.12 -30.92 -42.62
N LEU A 1061 13.09 -30.09 -42.72
CA LEU A 1061 12.18 -29.72 -41.64
C LEU A 1061 10.82 -30.38 -41.89
N GLU A 1062 10.19 -30.88 -40.83
CA GLU A 1062 8.83 -31.40 -40.90
C GLU A 1062 7.82 -30.25 -41.04
N GLY A 1063 6.73 -30.47 -41.79
CA GLY A 1063 5.62 -29.53 -41.93
C GLY A 1063 5.64 -28.70 -43.22
N ALA A 1064 4.66 -27.79 -43.29
CA ALA A 1064 4.50 -26.81 -44.36
C ALA A 1064 5.33 -25.55 -44.13
N HIS A 1065 5.48 -24.73 -45.16
CA HIS A 1065 6.25 -23.49 -45.15
C HIS A 1065 5.85 -22.59 -43.97
N GLU A 1066 4.57 -22.25 -43.90
CA GLU A 1066 3.95 -21.36 -42.91
C GLU A 1066 4.02 -21.87 -41.46
N GLU A 1067 4.26 -23.16 -41.23
CA GLU A 1067 4.26 -23.73 -39.89
C GLU A 1067 5.64 -23.66 -39.20
N LEU A 1068 6.73 -23.44 -39.95
CA LEU A 1068 8.09 -23.70 -39.47
C LEU A 1068 8.51 -22.87 -38.25
N LEU A 1069 8.00 -21.65 -38.11
CA LEU A 1069 8.29 -20.74 -37.00
C LEU A 1069 7.12 -20.61 -36.02
N GLU A 1070 6.00 -21.28 -36.28
CA GLU A 1070 4.79 -21.25 -35.47
C GLU A 1070 4.87 -22.21 -34.28
N LEU A 1071 4.12 -21.92 -33.22
CA LEU A 1071 4.08 -22.74 -31.99
C LEU A 1071 3.83 -24.23 -32.25
N ALA A 1072 3.12 -24.58 -33.34
CA ALA A 1072 2.84 -25.94 -33.71
C ALA A 1072 4.08 -26.77 -34.05
N ARG A 1073 5.16 -26.15 -34.56
CA ARG A 1073 6.35 -26.85 -35.10
C ARG A 1073 7.70 -26.22 -34.76
N VAL A 1074 7.73 -25.02 -34.19
CA VAL A 1074 8.95 -24.27 -33.88
C VAL A 1074 9.92 -25.06 -33.01
N ASP A 1075 9.45 -25.97 -32.16
CA ASP A 1075 10.30 -26.86 -31.35
C ASP A 1075 11.16 -27.79 -32.22
N GLU A 1076 10.57 -28.39 -33.26
CA GLU A 1076 11.26 -29.29 -34.20
C GLU A 1076 12.27 -28.50 -35.05
N THR A 1077 11.85 -27.32 -35.54
CA THR A 1077 12.73 -26.39 -36.28
C THR A 1077 13.91 -25.92 -35.42
N ALA A 1078 13.66 -25.59 -34.15
CA ALA A 1078 14.70 -25.13 -33.23
C ALA A 1078 15.75 -26.19 -32.93
N VAL A 1079 15.40 -27.49 -32.92
CA VAL A 1079 16.39 -28.57 -32.76
C VAL A 1079 17.39 -28.57 -33.92
N VAL A 1080 16.90 -28.54 -35.16
CA VAL A 1080 17.77 -28.57 -36.35
C VAL A 1080 18.63 -27.31 -36.44
N ILE A 1081 18.05 -26.13 -36.18
CA ILE A 1081 18.80 -24.87 -36.18
C ILE A 1081 19.86 -24.86 -35.08
N ARG A 1082 19.54 -25.36 -33.88
CA ARG A 1082 20.51 -25.49 -32.78
C ARG A 1082 21.70 -26.36 -33.17
N ASP A 1083 21.46 -27.52 -33.75
CA ASP A 1083 22.52 -28.45 -34.17
C ASP A 1083 23.46 -27.80 -35.21
N ILE A 1084 22.89 -27.04 -36.16
CA ILE A 1084 23.66 -26.28 -37.15
C ILE A 1084 24.47 -25.18 -36.48
N LEU A 1085 23.85 -24.38 -35.60
CA LEU A 1085 24.54 -23.27 -34.92
C LEU A 1085 25.62 -23.77 -33.95
N GLU A 1086 25.44 -24.92 -33.31
CA GLU A 1086 26.49 -25.57 -32.52
C GLU A 1086 27.68 -26.00 -33.40
N GLN A 1087 27.40 -26.55 -34.58
CA GLN A 1087 28.44 -26.87 -35.56
C GLN A 1087 29.19 -25.61 -36.01
N VAL A 1088 28.47 -24.54 -36.32
CA VAL A 1088 29.03 -23.24 -36.72
C VAL A 1088 29.93 -22.68 -35.61
N LYS A 1089 29.43 -22.67 -34.36
CA LYS A 1089 30.19 -22.21 -33.18
C LYS A 1089 31.51 -22.98 -33.03
N ARG A 1090 31.47 -24.32 -33.10
CA ARG A 1090 32.69 -25.14 -33.01
C ARG A 1090 33.68 -24.83 -34.14
N GLN A 1091 33.18 -24.61 -35.36
CA GLN A 1091 34.04 -24.26 -36.50
C GLN A 1091 34.71 -22.89 -36.31
N ILE A 1092 33.96 -21.90 -35.83
CA ILE A 1092 34.48 -20.58 -35.46
C ILE A 1092 35.57 -20.70 -34.39
N GLU A 1093 35.33 -21.49 -33.33
CA GLU A 1093 36.31 -21.70 -32.25
C GLU A 1093 37.60 -22.40 -32.72
N VAL A 1094 37.49 -23.32 -33.69
CA VAL A 1094 38.64 -23.98 -34.33
C VAL A 1094 39.43 -23.00 -35.21
N GLU A 1095 38.74 -22.20 -36.03
CA GLU A 1095 39.35 -21.19 -36.91
C GLU A 1095 40.01 -20.05 -36.11
N ALA A 1096 39.47 -19.71 -34.93
CA ALA A 1096 40.04 -18.76 -33.98
C ALA A 1096 41.18 -19.34 -33.12
N GLY A 1097 41.50 -20.64 -33.23
CA GLY A 1097 42.58 -21.30 -32.50
C GLY A 1097 42.31 -21.57 -31.01
N VAL A 1098 41.05 -21.47 -30.58
CA VAL A 1098 40.62 -21.64 -29.17
C VAL A 1098 40.51 -23.12 -28.78
N LEU A 1099 40.21 -24.00 -29.74
CA LEU A 1099 40.26 -25.45 -29.57
C LEU A 1099 41.52 -26.02 -30.24
N HIS A 1100 42.45 -26.58 -29.44
CA HIS A 1100 43.53 -27.40 -29.98
C HIS A 1100 42.97 -28.77 -30.35
N GLY A 1101 43.10 -29.13 -31.63
CA GLY A 1101 42.54 -30.36 -32.21
C GLY A 1101 42.88 -31.61 -31.40
N SER A 1102 41.87 -32.46 -31.22
CA SER A 1102 42.02 -33.86 -30.81
C SER A 1102 42.63 -34.69 -31.93
#